data_AF-A0A0A7S552-F1
#
_entry.id   AF-A0A0A7S552-F1
#
_cell.length_a   1.000
_cell.length_b   1.000
_cell.length_c   1.000
_cell.angle_alpha   90.00
_cell.angle_beta   90.00
_cell.angle_gamma   90.00
#
_symmetry.space_group_name_H-M   'P 1'
#
loop_
_entity.id
_entity.type
_entity.pdbx_description
1 polymer ?
#
loop_
_entity_poly.entity_id
_entity_poly.type
_entity_poly.pdbx_seq_one_letter_code
_entity_poly.pdbx_strand_id
1 'polypeptide(L)'
;MPTIPTFESILLQINQSFGGIRLSTNKKRKFSTRRIQKEGVQKIYKAIFEDICSKLKLDIKAKSDIYKNLSDVEYFFKLVELNTWTGNATKQQIVWIWLAYIGVPSLARYMTFWNIDDITDKGMPGGKFWYLPDIIERNNKKILHLPVAQIVDWLLDLLGISMQEFITEYRDKADPDDKKTDTLIRTLYNWKVSENVPQPSKFEEFFPDSLNNLEFKGCFIIQDDLSHTEQFSLALQFVKQKFESLDTKHIAEILIHEIPITQVETLVNILNRNSDIEMEKHFIELLAIRYGKPEPKMIRHYFLMARIAQDGYIRLLKFLFPNVDKLCPDPGKNKLLQLISLYKFVYNLSIFSCKMNRHSIEEEEIYFDNNIPPHLTQILLSISRTKAKPESLHLLVSQILTDKFLNFTPQNELEDIFPYSDTSLLKIFSKLYNEELKEEEIRNNVKKLMKLFPLSTPQEFTLLIKNENQFDTVYQFFNKATLQPPQKLILIEKLSELAKSSYEKMMVILLKLGHYLDDDPIQPFDVSIQVENLLNEAEKNNDYIAWKAPLLNYKAKHVLSQNDFTQAKKLFREALNHCSEYNYGNLFRCKIAYDLLAIEVATSGKYIPQNHYRYYQEMVNHGMPEISLFNQEYYAKQCAEYFRKTLHKPYIKYNK
;
A
#
# COMPACT_ATOMS: atom_id res chain seq x y z
N MET A 1 2.82 -10.48 -11.74
CA MET A 1 2.88 -9.37 -12.70
C MET A 1 3.45 -8.18 -11.95
N PRO A 2 4.45 -7.49 -12.52
CA PRO A 2 4.98 -6.21 -12.02
C PRO A 2 3.94 -5.09 -12.22
N THR A 3 2.85 -5.18 -11.47
CA THR A 3 1.75 -4.21 -11.50
C THR A 3 1.49 -3.68 -10.12
N ILE A 4 0.96 -2.46 -10.02
CA ILE A 4 0.43 -1.94 -8.76
C ILE A 4 -0.61 -2.92 -8.21
N PRO A 5 -0.57 -3.27 -6.91
CA PRO A 5 -1.58 -4.15 -6.31
C PRO A 5 -2.98 -3.56 -6.47
N THR A 6 -3.89 -4.34 -7.07
CA THR A 6 -5.31 -3.94 -7.14
C THR A 6 -5.95 -4.07 -5.77
N PHE A 7 -6.97 -3.25 -5.48
CA PHE A 7 -7.73 -3.35 -4.24
C PHE A 7 -8.32 -4.76 -4.04
N GLU A 8 -8.81 -5.40 -5.11
CA GLU A 8 -9.30 -6.77 -5.06
C GLU A 8 -8.21 -7.77 -4.68
N SER A 9 -6.97 -7.57 -5.16
CA SER A 9 -5.85 -8.44 -4.79
C SER A 9 -5.48 -8.29 -3.32
N ILE A 10 -5.50 -7.06 -2.78
CA ILE A 10 -5.25 -6.76 -1.36
C ILE A 10 -6.34 -7.39 -0.49
N LEU A 11 -7.61 -7.21 -0.87
CA LEU A 11 -8.75 -7.77 -0.15
C LEU A 11 -8.67 -9.31 -0.07
N LEU A 12 -8.22 -9.98 -1.13
CA LEU A 12 -7.96 -11.43 -1.09
C LEU A 12 -6.85 -11.80 -0.10
N GLN A 13 -5.80 -10.99 0.03
CA GLN A 13 -4.74 -11.23 1.02
C GLN A 13 -5.24 -11.03 2.44
N ILE A 14 -6.07 -10.01 2.67
CA ILE A 14 -6.71 -9.75 3.98
C ILE A 14 -7.65 -10.90 4.32
N ASN A 15 -8.57 -11.27 3.43
CA ASN A 15 -9.49 -12.40 3.62
C ASN A 15 -8.75 -13.70 3.98
N GLN A 16 -7.61 -13.97 3.33
CA GLN A 16 -6.78 -15.11 3.68
C GLN A 16 -6.23 -15.02 5.11
N SER A 17 -5.82 -13.84 5.57
CA SER A 17 -5.39 -13.63 6.96
C SER A 17 -6.54 -13.78 7.97
N PHE A 18 -7.79 -13.56 7.56
CA PHE A 18 -8.95 -13.84 8.41
C PHE A 18 -9.37 -15.33 8.39
N GLY A 19 -8.66 -16.20 7.67
CA GLY A 19 -9.13 -17.57 7.40
C GLY A 19 -10.50 -17.58 6.72
N GLY A 20 -10.77 -16.57 5.88
CA GLY A 20 -12.06 -16.33 5.27
C GLY A 20 -12.39 -17.18 4.06
N ILE A 21 -13.40 -16.73 3.33
CA ILE A 21 -14.07 -17.52 2.29
C ILE A 21 -13.05 -18.06 1.28
N ARG A 22 -13.09 -19.38 1.04
CA ARG A 22 -12.21 -20.05 0.08
C ARG A 22 -12.78 -19.93 -1.33
N LEU A 23 -12.19 -19.05 -2.14
CA LEU A 23 -12.48 -18.94 -3.56
C LEU A 23 -11.58 -19.87 -4.40
N SER A 24 -12.13 -20.48 -5.45
CA SER A 24 -11.35 -21.24 -6.44
C SER A 24 -10.27 -20.37 -7.11
N THR A 25 -9.16 -20.97 -7.53
CA THR A 25 -8.02 -20.27 -8.17
C THR A 25 -8.46 -19.43 -9.37
N ASN A 26 -9.37 -19.96 -10.21
CA ASN A 26 -9.87 -19.22 -11.37
C ASN A 26 -10.70 -18.00 -10.97
N LYS A 27 -11.59 -18.14 -9.97
CA LYS A 27 -12.37 -17.00 -9.44
C LYS A 27 -11.46 -15.94 -8.81
N LYS A 28 -10.46 -16.34 -8.01
CA LYS A 28 -9.47 -15.42 -7.42
C LYS A 28 -8.76 -14.62 -8.50
N ARG A 29 -8.23 -15.30 -9.52
CA ARG A 29 -7.53 -14.65 -10.64
C ARG A 29 -8.44 -13.64 -11.33
N LYS A 30 -9.64 -14.05 -11.76
CA LYS A 30 -10.57 -13.16 -12.47
C LYS A 30 -10.99 -11.95 -11.61
N PHE A 31 -11.20 -12.15 -10.31
CA PHE A 31 -11.53 -11.06 -9.38
C PHE A 31 -10.36 -10.07 -9.25
N SER A 32 -9.14 -10.57 -8.97
CA SER A 32 -7.94 -9.73 -8.83
C SER A 32 -7.58 -8.95 -10.09
N THR A 33 -7.93 -9.46 -11.28
CA THR A 33 -7.67 -8.81 -12.58
C THR A 33 -8.88 -8.05 -13.13
N ARG A 34 -9.98 -7.94 -12.36
CA ARG A 34 -11.24 -7.28 -12.78
C ARG A 34 -11.82 -7.82 -14.10
N ARG A 35 -11.64 -9.12 -14.36
CA ARG A 35 -12.13 -9.85 -15.56
C ARG A 35 -13.43 -10.61 -15.24
N ILE A 36 -14.25 -10.06 -14.36
CA ILE A 36 -15.61 -10.53 -14.04
C ILE A 36 -16.57 -9.37 -14.36
N GLN A 37 -17.82 -9.68 -14.69
CA GLN A 37 -18.88 -8.67 -14.77
C GLN A 37 -19.01 -7.88 -13.46
N LYS A 38 -19.45 -6.63 -13.56
CA LYS A 38 -19.53 -5.68 -12.43
C LYS A 38 -20.33 -6.25 -11.26
N GLU A 39 -21.46 -6.90 -11.53
CA GLU A 39 -22.31 -7.54 -10.52
C GLU A 39 -21.58 -8.69 -9.82
N GLY A 40 -20.72 -9.41 -10.54
CA GLY A 40 -19.91 -10.48 -9.97
C GLY A 40 -18.80 -9.98 -9.06
N VAL A 41 -18.16 -8.85 -9.40
CA VAL A 41 -17.18 -8.18 -8.53
C VAL A 41 -17.84 -7.72 -7.24
N GLN A 42 -18.98 -7.04 -7.34
CA GLN A 42 -19.74 -6.56 -6.17
C GLN A 42 -20.19 -7.71 -5.24
N LYS A 43 -20.64 -8.83 -5.80
CA LYS A 43 -21.03 -10.01 -5.01
C LYS A 43 -19.86 -10.59 -4.22
N ILE A 44 -18.69 -10.73 -4.83
CA ILE A 44 -17.50 -11.26 -4.15
C ILE A 44 -17.02 -10.27 -3.09
N TYR A 45 -16.98 -8.97 -3.42
CA TYR A 45 -16.62 -7.91 -2.48
C TYR A 45 -17.51 -7.93 -1.24
N LYS A 46 -18.83 -7.90 -1.43
CA LYS A 46 -19.82 -7.93 -0.35
C LYS A 46 -19.66 -9.18 0.52
N ALA A 47 -19.50 -10.36 -0.08
CA ALA A 47 -19.32 -11.60 0.68
C ALA A 47 -18.05 -11.59 1.55
N ILE A 48 -16.92 -11.09 1.03
CA ILE A 48 -15.69 -10.97 1.82
C ILE A 48 -15.85 -9.94 2.93
N PHE A 49 -16.44 -8.78 2.62
CA PHE A 49 -16.67 -7.71 3.60
C PHE A 49 -17.55 -8.19 4.76
N GLU A 50 -18.66 -8.86 4.46
CA GLU A 50 -19.57 -9.41 5.47
C GLU A 50 -18.88 -10.48 6.35
N ASP A 51 -18.06 -11.36 5.77
CA ASP A 51 -17.28 -12.36 6.53
C ASP A 51 -16.27 -11.69 7.50
N ILE A 52 -15.56 -10.66 7.04
CA ILE A 52 -14.61 -9.90 7.87
C ILE A 52 -15.35 -9.19 9.01
N CYS A 53 -16.43 -8.46 8.70
CA CYS A 53 -17.18 -7.73 9.73
C CYS A 53 -17.85 -8.67 10.74
N SER A 54 -18.28 -9.86 10.32
CA SER A 54 -18.82 -10.90 11.22
C SER A 54 -17.76 -11.39 12.20
N LYS A 55 -16.55 -11.68 11.72
CA LYS A 55 -15.43 -12.13 12.57
C LYS A 55 -14.95 -11.08 13.56
N LEU A 56 -14.96 -9.81 13.15
CA LEU A 56 -14.66 -8.68 14.01
C LEU A 56 -15.84 -8.30 14.93
N LYS A 57 -17.01 -8.94 14.78
CA LYS A 57 -18.24 -8.69 15.56
C LYS A 57 -18.64 -7.20 15.55
N LEU A 58 -18.48 -6.55 14.40
CA LEU A 58 -18.78 -5.12 14.25
C LEU A 58 -20.29 -4.86 14.22
N ASP A 59 -20.70 -3.78 14.86
CA ASP A 59 -22.08 -3.30 14.81
C ASP A 59 -22.41 -2.63 13.45
N ILE A 60 -23.66 -2.19 13.30
CA ILE A 60 -24.15 -1.59 12.05
C ILE A 60 -23.45 -0.26 11.74
N LYS A 61 -23.18 0.55 12.77
CA LYS A 61 -22.55 1.86 12.61
C LYS A 61 -21.09 1.70 12.16
N ALA A 62 -20.32 0.88 12.87
CA ALA A 62 -18.94 0.54 12.52
C ALA A 62 -18.85 -0.07 11.11
N LYS A 63 -19.78 -0.95 10.72
CA LYS A 63 -19.83 -1.48 9.35
C LYS A 63 -20.01 -0.36 8.30
N SER A 64 -20.94 0.57 8.55
CA SER A 64 -21.20 1.69 7.65
C SER A 64 -19.97 2.60 7.53
N ASP A 65 -19.32 2.91 8.64
CA ASP A 65 -18.14 3.79 8.67
C ASP A 65 -16.95 3.15 7.94
N ILE A 66 -16.69 1.86 8.17
CA ILE A 66 -15.64 1.13 7.43
C ILE A 66 -15.94 1.10 5.94
N TYR A 67 -17.18 0.83 5.54
CA TYR A 67 -17.54 0.77 4.12
C TYR A 67 -17.29 2.10 3.40
N LYS A 68 -17.65 3.22 4.04
CA LYS A 68 -17.39 4.56 3.49
C LYS A 68 -15.89 4.79 3.31
N ASN A 69 -15.10 4.55 4.36
CA ASN A 69 -13.65 4.76 4.31
C ASN A 69 -12.96 3.86 3.27
N LEU A 70 -13.38 2.59 3.16
CA LEU A 70 -12.83 1.67 2.16
C LEU A 70 -13.11 2.12 0.73
N SER A 71 -14.27 2.75 0.48
CA SER A 71 -14.63 3.24 -0.85
C SER A 71 -13.70 4.37 -1.30
N ASP A 72 -13.37 5.30 -0.38
CA ASP A 72 -12.44 6.41 -0.66
C ASP A 72 -11.01 5.88 -0.93
N VAL A 73 -10.58 4.89 -0.13
CA VAL A 73 -9.29 4.21 -0.33
C VAL A 73 -9.22 3.48 -1.66
N GLU A 74 -10.26 2.72 -2.00
CA GLU A 74 -10.35 1.99 -3.26
C GLU A 74 -10.24 2.95 -4.45
N TYR A 75 -10.93 4.08 -4.39
CA TYR A 75 -10.90 5.10 -5.43
C TYR A 75 -9.49 5.71 -5.58
N PHE A 76 -8.86 6.11 -4.48
CA PHE A 76 -7.49 6.65 -4.51
C PHE A 76 -6.49 5.62 -5.06
N PHE A 77 -6.55 4.37 -4.60
CA PHE A 77 -5.67 3.30 -5.08
C PHE A 77 -5.88 3.03 -6.57
N LYS A 78 -7.12 3.07 -7.04
CA LYS A 78 -7.42 2.93 -8.46
C LYS A 78 -6.83 4.06 -9.27
N LEU A 79 -6.98 5.30 -8.84
CA LEU A 79 -6.40 6.44 -9.55
C LEU A 79 -4.86 6.34 -9.62
N VAL A 80 -4.21 5.92 -8.54
CA VAL A 80 -2.75 5.70 -8.56
C VAL A 80 -2.36 4.55 -9.49
N GLU A 81 -3.07 3.41 -9.42
CA GLU A 81 -2.88 2.27 -10.33
C GLU A 81 -2.95 2.71 -11.80
N LEU A 82 -3.95 3.54 -12.15
CA LEU A 82 -4.15 3.99 -13.53
C LEU A 82 -3.13 5.00 -14.00
N ASN A 83 -2.57 5.83 -13.13
CA ASN A 83 -1.66 6.91 -13.52
C ASN A 83 -0.18 6.56 -13.39
N THR A 84 0.16 5.36 -12.92
CA THR A 84 1.56 4.94 -12.68
C THR A 84 2.12 4.10 -13.83
N TRP A 85 3.39 4.32 -14.21
CA TRP A 85 4.17 3.42 -15.06
C TRP A 85 5.12 2.58 -14.21
N THR A 86 5.19 1.27 -14.46
CA THR A 86 6.04 0.37 -13.68
C THR A 86 7.38 0.04 -14.34
N GLY A 87 7.54 0.32 -15.63
CA GLY A 87 8.80 0.08 -16.36
C GLY A 87 9.38 -1.32 -16.14
N ASN A 88 10.67 -1.38 -15.87
CA ASN A 88 11.40 -2.63 -15.57
C ASN A 88 11.38 -3.03 -14.09
N ALA A 89 10.66 -2.30 -13.23
CA ALA A 89 10.61 -2.62 -11.81
C ALA A 89 10.06 -4.04 -11.60
N THR A 90 10.70 -4.79 -10.70
CA THR A 90 10.24 -6.11 -10.30
C THR A 90 8.97 -6.00 -9.47
N LYS A 91 8.20 -7.09 -9.39
CA LYS A 91 7.02 -7.14 -8.53
C LYS A 91 7.36 -6.83 -7.07
N GLN A 92 8.50 -7.28 -6.58
CA GLN A 92 8.95 -6.99 -5.21
C GLN A 92 9.21 -5.50 -5.00
N GLN A 93 9.93 -4.84 -5.92
CA GLN A 93 10.19 -3.40 -5.88
C GLN A 93 8.88 -2.60 -5.89
N ILE A 94 7.93 -2.97 -6.75
CA ILE A 94 6.63 -2.29 -6.86
C ILE A 94 5.83 -2.42 -5.57
N VAL A 95 5.71 -3.63 -5.02
CA VAL A 95 4.99 -3.87 -3.76
C VAL A 95 5.68 -3.15 -2.59
N TRP A 96 7.01 -3.17 -2.53
CA TRP A 96 7.77 -2.51 -1.48
C TRP A 96 7.55 -1.00 -1.45
N ILE A 97 7.73 -0.33 -2.59
CA ILE A 97 7.49 1.12 -2.70
C ILE A 97 6.01 1.45 -2.48
N TRP A 98 5.09 0.68 -3.06
CA TRP A 98 3.66 0.92 -2.86
C TRP A 98 3.24 0.81 -1.38
N LEU A 99 3.79 -0.17 -0.64
CA LEU A 99 3.54 -0.30 0.80
C LEU A 99 4.09 0.89 1.58
N ALA A 100 5.30 1.34 1.27
CA ALA A 100 5.94 2.46 1.96
C ALA A 100 5.21 3.79 1.69
N TYR A 101 4.82 4.07 0.45
CA TYR A 101 4.27 5.36 0.04
C TYR A 101 2.76 5.47 0.22
N ILE A 102 2.04 4.34 0.28
CA ILE A 102 0.57 4.32 0.27
C ILE A 102 0.04 3.37 1.34
N GLY A 103 0.29 2.07 1.20
CA GLY A 103 -0.40 1.05 1.99
C GLY A 103 -0.26 1.23 3.50
N VAL A 104 0.98 1.32 4.00
CA VAL A 104 1.27 1.42 5.43
C VAL A 104 0.89 2.79 6.03
N PRO A 105 1.24 3.93 5.41
CA PRO A 105 0.79 5.24 5.89
C PRO A 105 -0.73 5.36 5.99
N SER A 106 -1.46 4.93 4.95
CA SER A 106 -2.92 4.93 4.98
C SER A 106 -3.47 4.06 6.10
N LEU A 107 -2.98 2.81 6.21
CA LEU A 107 -3.43 1.89 7.26
C LEU A 107 -3.21 2.47 8.67
N ALA A 108 -2.07 3.11 8.93
CA ALA A 108 -1.77 3.74 10.20
C ALA A 108 -2.76 4.87 10.54
N ARG A 109 -3.03 5.79 9.60
CA ARG A 109 -4.04 6.86 9.80
C ARG A 109 -5.42 6.29 10.10
N TYR A 110 -5.89 5.30 9.33
CA TYR A 110 -7.20 4.70 9.54
C TYR A 110 -7.31 4.01 10.90
N MET A 111 -6.28 3.26 11.29
CA MET A 111 -6.25 2.61 12.61
C MET A 111 -6.24 3.64 13.74
N THR A 112 -5.54 4.77 13.59
CA THR A 112 -5.61 5.87 14.57
C THR A 112 -7.02 6.40 14.72
N PHE A 113 -7.68 6.75 13.61
CA PHE A 113 -9.02 7.33 13.65
C PHE A 113 -10.09 6.38 14.17
N TRP A 114 -9.93 5.07 13.95
CA TRP A 114 -10.83 4.08 14.55
C TRP A 114 -10.66 3.92 16.06
N ASN A 115 -9.46 4.21 16.59
CA ASN A 115 -9.15 4.04 18.01
C ASN A 115 -9.28 5.33 18.83
N ILE A 116 -9.61 6.47 18.20
CA ILE A 116 -9.58 7.76 18.90
C ILE A 116 -10.74 7.94 19.87
N ASP A 117 -11.94 7.48 19.49
CA ASP A 117 -13.16 7.64 20.26
C ASP A 117 -13.45 6.44 21.18
N ASP A 118 -13.11 5.23 20.74
CA ASP A 118 -13.20 4.00 21.54
C ASP A 118 -11.92 3.18 21.38
N ILE A 119 -11.20 3.03 22.49
CA ILE A 119 -9.94 2.29 22.57
C ILE A 119 -10.27 0.81 22.35
N THR A 120 -10.02 0.29 21.15
CA THR A 120 -10.34 -1.11 20.80
C THR A 120 -9.43 -2.14 21.48
N ASP A 121 -8.38 -1.68 22.16
CA ASP A 121 -7.38 -2.47 22.87
C ASP A 121 -7.45 -2.34 24.40
N LYS A 122 -8.64 -2.09 24.96
CA LYS A 122 -8.89 -2.13 26.42
C LYS A 122 -8.27 -3.37 27.08
N GLY A 123 -7.43 -3.18 28.09
CA GLY A 123 -6.76 -4.29 28.78
C GLY A 123 -5.43 -4.74 28.15
N MET A 124 -5.05 -4.21 27.00
CA MET A 124 -3.71 -4.40 26.43
C MET A 124 -2.72 -3.35 26.94
N PRO A 125 -1.39 -3.63 26.90
CA PRO A 125 -0.38 -2.65 27.28
C PRO A 125 -0.43 -1.39 26.41
N GLY A 126 -0.63 -0.22 27.03
CA GLY A 126 -0.82 1.05 26.29
C GLY A 126 0.42 1.58 25.58
N GLY A 127 1.62 1.18 25.99
CA GLY A 127 2.89 1.63 25.40
C GLY A 127 3.40 0.77 24.25
N LYS A 128 2.67 -0.29 23.86
CA LYS A 128 3.14 -1.28 22.87
C LYS A 128 2.08 -1.59 21.83
N PHE A 129 2.54 -1.81 20.61
CA PHE A 129 1.68 -2.31 19.52
C PHE A 129 1.63 -3.83 19.57
N TRP A 130 0.78 -4.37 20.46
CA TRP A 130 0.66 -5.82 20.71
C TRP A 130 0.31 -6.65 19.46
N TYR A 131 -0.30 -6.03 18.44
CA TYR A 131 -0.64 -6.65 17.17
C TYR A 131 0.48 -6.57 16.12
N LEU A 132 1.62 -5.94 16.40
CA LEU A 132 2.75 -5.83 15.47
C LEU A 132 4.01 -6.52 16.02
N PRO A 133 4.90 -7.05 15.16
CA PRO A 133 6.20 -7.51 15.60
C PRO A 133 6.97 -6.41 16.34
N ASP A 134 7.61 -6.78 17.44
CA ASP A 134 8.40 -5.86 18.26
C ASP A 134 9.78 -6.42 18.58
N ILE A 135 10.78 -5.54 18.67
CA ILE A 135 12.15 -5.95 19.01
C ILE A 135 12.32 -5.79 20.51
N ILE A 136 12.56 -6.90 21.20
CA ILE A 136 12.83 -6.91 22.63
C ILE A 136 14.28 -7.34 22.90
N GLU A 137 14.85 -6.85 23.98
CA GLU A 137 16.17 -7.28 24.46
C GLU A 137 16.01 -8.29 25.59
N ARG A 138 16.58 -9.49 25.42
CA ARG A 138 16.66 -10.52 26.46
C ARG A 138 18.08 -11.04 26.51
N ASN A 139 18.71 -10.99 27.69
CA ASN A 139 20.09 -11.44 27.91
C ASN A 139 21.10 -10.82 26.92
N ASN A 140 21.03 -9.49 26.72
CA ASN A 140 21.84 -8.71 25.77
C ASN A 140 21.73 -9.17 24.30
N LYS A 141 20.64 -9.88 23.96
CA LYS A 141 20.31 -10.28 22.59
C LYS A 141 18.98 -9.68 22.18
N LYS A 142 18.97 -9.06 21.00
CA LYS A 142 17.73 -8.62 20.35
C LYS A 142 16.98 -9.84 19.84
N ILE A 143 15.71 -9.93 20.14
CA ILE A 143 14.81 -11.00 19.70
C ILE A 143 13.57 -10.34 19.10
N LEU A 144 13.08 -10.87 17.98
CA LEU A 144 11.83 -10.41 17.40
C LEU A 144 10.65 -11.14 18.08
N HIS A 145 9.81 -10.38 18.76
CA HIS A 145 8.62 -10.86 19.44
C HIS A 145 7.40 -10.70 18.54
N LEU A 146 6.86 -11.82 18.03
CA LEU A 146 5.72 -11.78 17.12
C LEU A 146 4.37 -11.57 17.84
N PRO A 147 3.36 -11.01 17.15
CA PRO A 147 2.10 -10.61 17.78
C PRO A 147 1.38 -11.72 18.57
N VAL A 148 1.31 -12.94 18.03
CA VAL A 148 0.60 -14.03 18.72
C VAL A 148 1.31 -14.41 20.02
N ALA A 149 2.65 -14.42 20.01
CA ALA A 149 3.43 -14.68 21.20
C ALA A 149 3.22 -13.58 22.26
N GLN A 150 3.08 -12.32 21.84
CA GLN A 150 2.73 -11.21 22.73
C GLN A 150 1.37 -11.41 23.40
N ILE A 151 0.36 -11.90 22.68
CA ILE A 151 -0.96 -12.22 23.26
C ILE A 151 -0.87 -13.40 24.23
N VAL A 152 -0.06 -14.42 23.93
CA VAL A 152 0.16 -15.53 24.88
C VAL A 152 0.82 -15.01 26.16
N ASP A 153 1.83 -14.15 26.06
CA ASP A 153 2.49 -13.54 27.21
C ASP A 153 1.51 -12.68 28.03
N TRP A 154 0.65 -11.88 27.37
CA TRP A 154 -0.42 -11.13 28.02
C TRP A 154 -1.42 -12.03 28.75
N LEU A 155 -1.84 -13.14 28.14
CA LEU A 155 -2.79 -14.06 28.76
C LEU A 155 -2.18 -14.76 29.98
N LEU A 156 -0.92 -15.21 29.89
CA LEU A 156 -0.19 -15.82 31.00
C LEU A 156 0.00 -14.84 32.16
N ASP A 157 0.27 -13.57 31.84
CA ASP A 157 0.39 -12.49 32.83
C ASP A 157 -0.92 -12.30 33.63
N LEU A 158 -2.08 -12.36 32.97
CA LEU A 158 -3.38 -12.26 33.64
C LEU A 158 -3.76 -13.54 34.42
N LEU A 159 -3.31 -14.70 33.95
CA LEU A 159 -3.45 -15.95 34.71
C LEU A 159 -2.57 -15.95 35.97
N GLY A 160 -1.53 -15.12 36.01
CA GLY A 160 -0.61 -14.98 37.14
C GLY A 160 0.42 -16.11 37.23
N ILE A 161 0.73 -16.76 36.11
CA ILE A 161 1.61 -17.93 36.03
C ILE A 161 2.53 -17.86 34.82
N SER A 162 3.78 -18.29 35.01
CA SER A 162 4.73 -18.45 33.92
C SER A 162 4.30 -19.58 32.97
N MET A 163 4.91 -19.64 31.77
CA MET A 163 4.64 -20.76 30.84
C MET A 163 4.98 -22.12 31.46
N GLN A 164 6.03 -22.20 32.29
CA GLN A 164 6.46 -23.45 32.93
C GLN A 164 5.51 -23.87 34.05
N GLU A 165 5.05 -22.91 34.86
CA GLU A 165 4.02 -23.13 35.89
C GLU A 165 2.68 -23.50 35.24
N PHE A 166 2.30 -22.83 34.14
CA PHE A 166 1.11 -23.18 33.37
C PHE A 166 1.15 -24.63 32.87
N ILE A 167 2.30 -25.10 32.36
CA ILE A 167 2.47 -26.51 31.96
C ILE A 167 2.35 -27.45 33.16
N THR A 168 2.90 -27.08 34.32
CA THR A 168 2.97 -27.94 35.51
C THR A 168 1.61 -28.01 36.22
N GLU A 169 1.04 -26.86 36.58
CA GLU A 169 -0.22 -26.75 37.33
C GLU A 169 -1.41 -27.38 36.58
N TYR A 170 -1.46 -27.22 35.26
CA TYR A 170 -2.54 -27.80 34.46
C TYR A 170 -2.32 -29.28 34.13
N ARG A 171 -1.08 -29.80 34.12
CA ARG A 171 -0.83 -31.25 34.02
C ARG A 171 -1.19 -31.97 35.31
N ASP A 172 -0.89 -31.36 36.45
CA ASP A 172 -1.18 -31.94 37.77
C ASP A 172 -2.68 -31.93 38.12
N LYS A 173 -3.43 -30.98 37.55
CA LYS A 173 -4.90 -30.86 37.70
C LYS A 173 -5.71 -31.50 36.57
N ALA A 174 -5.07 -31.95 35.49
CA ALA A 174 -5.76 -32.61 34.38
C ALA A 174 -6.09 -34.06 34.75
N ASP A 175 -7.29 -34.49 34.40
CA ASP A 175 -7.63 -35.91 34.34
C ASP A 175 -6.70 -36.59 33.31
N PRO A 176 -6.07 -37.74 33.60
CA PRO A 176 -5.26 -38.50 32.64
C PRO A 176 -5.93 -38.74 31.28
N ASP A 177 -7.27 -38.72 31.22
CA ASP A 177 -8.05 -38.84 29.99
C ASP A 177 -8.49 -37.49 29.36
N ASP A 178 -8.23 -36.34 30.01
CA ASP A 178 -8.58 -35.00 29.49
C ASP A 178 -7.58 -34.49 28.44
N LYS A 179 -7.74 -35.03 27.23
CA LYS A 179 -6.99 -34.65 26.03
C LYS A 179 -7.12 -33.16 25.66
N LYS A 180 -8.13 -32.43 26.15
CA LYS A 180 -8.36 -31.03 25.76
C LYS A 180 -7.39 -30.09 26.46
N THR A 181 -7.16 -30.29 27.76
CA THR A 181 -6.25 -29.47 28.56
C THR A 181 -4.80 -29.61 28.08
N ASP A 182 -4.32 -30.84 27.87
CA ASP A 182 -3.00 -31.11 27.30
C ASP A 182 -2.82 -30.52 25.89
N THR A 183 -3.89 -30.55 25.09
CA THR A 183 -3.88 -29.96 23.74
C THR A 183 -3.80 -28.44 23.80
N LEU A 184 -4.48 -27.79 24.74
CA LEU A 184 -4.42 -26.34 24.94
C LEU A 184 -3.01 -25.90 25.34
N ILE A 185 -2.40 -26.55 26.33
CA ILE A 185 -1.04 -26.23 26.82
C ILE A 185 -0.03 -26.31 25.68
N ARG A 186 -0.01 -27.43 24.96
CA ARG A 186 0.89 -27.62 23.81
C ARG A 186 0.64 -26.58 22.72
N THR A 187 -0.62 -26.23 22.49
CA THR A 187 -0.97 -25.24 21.46
C THR A 187 -0.50 -23.83 21.84
N LEU A 188 -0.73 -23.39 23.08
CA LEU A 188 -0.24 -22.09 23.57
C LEU A 188 1.29 -22.02 23.55
N TYR A 189 1.97 -23.12 23.90
CA TYR A 189 3.43 -23.21 23.79
C TYR A 189 3.90 -22.98 22.36
N ASN A 190 3.33 -23.72 21.39
CA ASN A 190 3.68 -23.63 19.98
C ASN A 190 3.39 -22.24 19.39
N TRP A 191 2.35 -21.57 19.88
CA TRP A 191 2.02 -20.19 19.54
C TRP A 191 3.03 -19.20 20.12
N LYS A 192 3.46 -19.39 21.37
CA LYS A 192 4.48 -18.56 22.04
C LYS A 192 5.85 -18.64 21.37
N VAL A 193 6.31 -19.85 21.02
CA VAL A 193 7.57 -20.03 20.28
C VAL A 193 7.43 -19.72 18.78
N SER A 194 6.26 -19.23 18.35
CA SER A 194 5.99 -18.77 16.98
C SER A 194 6.23 -19.82 15.90
N GLU A 195 6.04 -21.10 16.23
CA GLU A 195 6.25 -22.20 15.28
C GLU A 195 5.24 -22.11 14.13
N ASN A 196 3.96 -21.92 14.48
CA ASN A 196 2.84 -21.90 13.55
C ASN A 196 1.93 -20.68 13.73
N VAL A 197 1.33 -20.22 12.64
CA VAL A 197 0.25 -19.22 12.67
C VAL A 197 -1.04 -19.93 13.12
N PRO A 198 -1.71 -19.45 14.18
CA PRO A 198 -2.96 -20.06 14.66
C PRO A 198 -4.07 -20.10 13.60
N GLN A 199 -4.88 -21.16 13.64
CA GLN A 199 -6.13 -21.23 12.86
C GLN A 199 -7.25 -20.54 13.63
N PRO A 200 -8.04 -19.64 12.99
CA PRO A 200 -9.12 -18.91 13.69
C PRO A 200 -10.13 -19.82 14.41
N SER A 201 -10.39 -21.01 13.88
CA SER A 201 -11.29 -21.99 14.52
C SER A 201 -10.81 -22.45 15.90
N LYS A 202 -9.48 -22.43 16.16
CA LYS A 202 -8.92 -22.79 17.46
C LYS A 202 -9.24 -21.79 18.55
N PHE A 203 -9.50 -20.52 18.22
CA PHE A 203 -9.85 -19.51 19.22
C PHE A 203 -11.22 -19.80 19.84
N GLU A 204 -12.21 -20.15 19.02
CA GLU A 204 -13.54 -20.54 19.52
C GLU A 204 -13.51 -21.90 20.25
N GLU A 205 -12.67 -22.84 19.79
CA GLU A 205 -12.49 -24.15 20.45
C GLU A 205 -11.93 -24.01 21.87
N PHE A 206 -10.93 -23.15 22.07
CA PHE A 206 -10.22 -23.03 23.35
C PHE A 206 -10.77 -21.95 24.27
N PHE A 207 -11.44 -20.94 23.73
CA PHE A 207 -12.00 -19.84 24.51
C PHE A 207 -13.50 -19.65 24.22
N PRO A 208 -14.35 -20.66 24.43
CA PRO A 208 -15.79 -20.54 24.19
C PRO A 208 -16.44 -19.56 25.19
N ASP A 209 -17.62 -19.03 24.85
CA ASP A 209 -18.35 -18.11 25.74
C ASP A 209 -18.79 -18.77 27.06
N SER A 210 -18.83 -20.10 27.11
CA SER A 210 -19.11 -20.89 28.32
C SER A 210 -17.88 -21.15 29.20
N LEU A 211 -16.72 -20.55 28.89
CA LEU A 211 -15.48 -20.78 29.61
C LEU A 211 -15.52 -20.11 31.00
N ASN A 212 -15.83 -20.90 32.03
CA ASN A 212 -15.99 -20.41 33.41
C ASN A 212 -14.87 -20.86 34.37
N ASN A 213 -14.00 -21.79 33.94
CA ASN A 213 -13.10 -22.52 34.84
C ASN A 213 -11.66 -21.98 34.92
N LEU A 214 -11.34 -20.88 34.22
CA LEU A 214 -10.00 -20.27 34.29
C LEU A 214 -9.90 -19.30 35.47
N GLU A 215 -8.94 -19.55 36.36
CA GLU A 215 -8.58 -18.65 37.45
C GLU A 215 -7.57 -17.61 36.97
N PHE A 216 -7.93 -16.33 37.04
CA PHE A 216 -7.08 -15.21 36.66
C PHE A 216 -6.47 -14.54 37.89
N LYS A 217 -5.38 -15.12 38.40
CA LYS A 217 -4.73 -14.67 39.64
C LYS A 217 -3.91 -13.39 39.45
N GLY A 218 -3.57 -13.04 38.21
CA GLY A 218 -2.81 -11.84 37.86
C GLY A 218 -3.68 -10.60 37.58
N CYS A 219 -4.97 -10.64 37.94
CA CYS A 219 -5.93 -9.56 37.68
C CYS A 219 -6.14 -8.61 38.86
N PHE A 220 -6.57 -7.38 38.55
CA PHE A 220 -7.00 -6.37 39.50
C PHE A 220 -8.47 -6.02 39.26
N ILE A 221 -9.27 -5.98 40.33
CA ILE A 221 -10.71 -5.69 40.28
C ILE A 221 -11.03 -4.64 41.34
N ILE A 222 -11.77 -3.62 40.94
CA ILE A 222 -12.25 -2.58 41.86
C ILE A 222 -13.35 -3.19 42.74
N GLN A 223 -13.24 -2.95 44.04
CA GLN A 223 -14.22 -3.35 45.04
C GLN A 223 -15.03 -2.11 45.45
N ASP A 224 -16.20 -1.95 44.81
CA ASP A 224 -17.06 -0.76 44.94
C ASP A 224 -17.59 -0.53 46.36
N ASP A 225 -17.54 -1.56 47.21
CA ASP A 225 -17.93 -1.53 48.62
C ASP A 225 -16.87 -0.94 49.56
N LEU A 226 -15.63 -0.77 49.08
CA LEU A 226 -14.52 -0.21 49.87
C LEU A 226 -14.39 1.31 49.74
N SER A 227 -13.79 1.93 50.75
CA SER A 227 -13.43 3.35 50.70
C SER A 227 -12.28 3.61 49.70
N HIS A 228 -12.17 4.84 49.19
CA HIS A 228 -11.09 5.26 48.29
C HIS A 228 -9.69 4.90 48.81
N THR A 229 -9.42 5.16 50.10
CA THR A 229 -8.12 4.88 50.73
C THR A 229 -7.79 3.38 50.76
N GLU A 230 -8.81 2.54 50.94
CA GLU A 230 -8.67 1.08 50.92
C GLU A 230 -8.44 0.58 49.49
N GLN A 231 -9.22 1.07 48.51
CA GLN A 231 -9.04 0.76 47.10
C GLN A 231 -7.64 1.14 46.60
N PHE A 232 -7.15 2.33 46.97
CA PHE A 232 -5.81 2.76 46.62
C PHE A 232 -4.73 1.88 47.27
N SER A 233 -4.94 1.47 48.53
CA SER A 233 -4.00 0.57 49.21
C SER A 233 -3.96 -0.83 48.58
N LEU A 234 -5.10 -1.35 48.13
CA LEU A 234 -5.17 -2.60 47.36
C LEU A 234 -4.48 -2.49 46.00
N ALA A 235 -4.64 -1.36 45.29
CA ALA A 235 -3.96 -1.10 44.03
C ALA A 235 -2.43 -1.12 44.20
N LEU A 236 -1.90 -0.44 45.23
CA LEU A 236 -0.48 -0.46 45.56
C LEU A 236 0.03 -1.85 45.95
N GLN A 237 -0.77 -2.60 46.72
CA GLN A 237 -0.43 -3.97 47.09
C GLN A 237 -0.37 -4.89 45.86
N PHE A 238 -1.34 -4.79 44.95
CA PHE A 238 -1.36 -5.54 43.70
C PHE A 238 -0.11 -5.27 42.87
N VAL A 239 0.26 -4.00 42.67
CA VAL A 239 1.48 -3.63 41.92
C VAL A 239 2.73 -4.18 42.61
N LYS A 240 2.83 -4.06 43.94
CA LYS A 240 3.97 -4.58 44.69
C LYS A 240 4.11 -6.09 44.59
N GLN A 241 3.00 -6.83 44.64
CA GLN A 241 3.01 -8.29 44.46
C GLN A 241 3.40 -8.68 43.04
N LYS A 242 2.88 -7.98 42.03
CA LYS A 242 3.17 -8.26 40.63
C LYS A 242 4.64 -8.03 40.26
N PHE A 243 5.30 -7.09 40.93
CA PHE A 243 6.69 -6.70 40.67
C PHE A 243 7.58 -6.86 41.91
N GLU A 244 7.35 -7.91 42.71
CA GLU A 244 7.93 -8.11 44.05
C GLU A 244 9.46 -8.00 44.12
N SER A 245 10.17 -8.24 43.02
CA SER A 245 11.64 -8.18 42.92
C SER A 245 12.20 -6.82 42.47
N LEU A 246 11.37 -5.79 42.26
CA LEU A 246 11.78 -4.51 41.68
C LEU A 246 11.57 -3.35 42.66
N ASP A 247 12.43 -2.34 42.58
CA ASP A 247 12.23 -1.09 43.31
C ASP A 247 11.14 -0.20 42.65
N THR A 248 10.67 0.82 43.38
CA THR A 248 9.61 1.73 42.92
C THR A 248 9.91 2.38 41.58
N LYS A 249 11.18 2.72 41.30
CA LYS A 249 11.55 3.41 40.06
C LYS A 249 11.47 2.46 38.87
N HIS A 250 12.01 1.25 39.00
CA HIS A 250 11.91 0.23 37.95
C HIS A 250 10.46 -0.21 37.72
N ILE A 251 9.62 -0.27 38.76
CA ILE A 251 8.18 -0.51 38.62
C ILE A 251 7.54 0.60 37.76
N ALA A 252 7.84 1.86 38.06
CA ALA A 252 7.33 3.00 37.29
C ALA A 252 7.80 2.95 35.82
N GLU A 253 9.07 2.62 35.56
CA GLU A 253 9.63 2.45 34.21
C GLU A 253 8.94 1.31 33.41
N ILE A 254 8.42 0.28 34.07
CA ILE A 254 7.60 -0.73 33.41
C ILE A 254 6.16 -0.22 33.20
N LEU A 255 5.56 0.38 34.23
CA LEU A 255 4.16 0.81 34.21
C LEU A 255 3.86 1.88 33.14
N ILE A 256 4.80 2.76 32.80
CA ILE A 256 4.62 3.73 31.68
C ILE A 256 4.32 3.04 30.33
N HIS A 257 4.69 1.77 30.19
CA HIS A 257 4.42 0.98 28.99
C HIS A 257 3.15 0.13 29.09
N GLU A 258 2.55 0.06 30.28
CA GLU A 258 1.37 -0.75 30.58
C GLU A 258 0.10 0.11 30.68
N ILE A 259 0.20 1.30 31.28
CA ILE A 259 -0.92 2.24 31.48
C ILE A 259 -0.60 3.65 30.94
N PRO A 260 -1.61 4.45 30.54
CA PRO A 260 -1.42 5.76 29.90
C PRO A 260 -1.00 6.90 30.86
N ILE A 261 -0.13 6.63 31.83
CA ILE A 261 0.58 7.66 32.62
C ILE A 261 2.01 7.74 32.08
N THR A 262 2.33 8.83 31.38
CA THR A 262 3.52 8.91 30.53
C THR A 262 4.79 9.41 31.25
N GLN A 263 4.67 9.89 32.49
CA GLN A 263 5.78 10.41 33.28
C GLN A 263 6.15 9.45 34.39
N VAL A 264 7.42 9.02 34.41
CA VAL A 264 7.95 8.08 35.42
C VAL A 264 7.85 8.70 36.81
N GLU A 265 8.18 9.98 36.95
CA GLU A 265 8.15 10.70 38.23
C GLU A 265 6.74 10.75 38.82
N THR A 266 5.71 10.91 37.99
CA THR A 266 4.32 10.89 38.43
C THR A 266 3.94 9.53 39.01
N LEU A 267 4.34 8.44 38.34
CA LEU A 267 4.11 7.08 38.84
C LEU A 267 4.89 6.84 40.14
N VAL A 268 6.15 7.28 40.23
CA VAL A 268 6.94 7.18 41.47
C VAL A 268 6.25 7.90 42.62
N ASN A 269 5.68 9.09 42.38
CA ASN A 269 4.94 9.84 43.39
C ASN A 269 3.67 9.09 43.84
N ILE A 270 2.89 8.55 42.90
CA ILE A 270 1.71 7.73 43.21
C ILE A 270 2.11 6.50 44.04
N LEU A 271 3.12 5.76 43.61
CA LEU A 271 3.59 4.55 44.30
C LEU A 271 4.13 4.83 45.71
N ASN A 272 4.66 6.04 45.95
CA ASN A 272 5.11 6.50 47.26
C ASN A 272 4.03 7.21 48.09
N ARG A 273 2.76 7.23 47.63
CA ARG A 273 1.63 7.92 48.28
C ARG A 273 1.79 9.44 48.39
N ASN A 274 2.48 10.04 47.43
CA ASN A 274 2.74 11.47 47.32
C ASN A 274 1.99 12.09 46.12
N SER A 275 0.75 11.67 45.87
CA SER A 275 -0.11 12.14 44.77
C SER A 275 -1.42 12.73 45.31
N ASP A 276 -2.12 13.49 44.47
CA ASP A 276 -3.48 13.93 44.77
C ASP A 276 -4.52 12.81 44.55
N ILE A 277 -5.70 12.97 45.17
CA ILE A 277 -6.79 11.99 45.13
C ILE A 277 -7.27 11.72 43.70
N GLU A 278 -7.26 12.70 42.80
CA GLU A 278 -7.73 12.54 41.43
C GLU A 278 -6.78 11.65 40.63
N MET A 279 -5.47 11.83 40.79
CA MET A 279 -4.45 10.97 40.21
C MET A 279 -4.48 9.56 40.79
N GLU A 280 -4.78 9.40 42.09
CA GLU A 280 -4.98 8.09 42.71
C GLU A 280 -6.17 7.34 42.10
N LYS A 281 -7.33 8.00 41.97
CA LYS A 281 -8.51 7.41 41.32
C LYS A 281 -8.21 7.01 39.89
N HIS A 282 -7.59 7.92 39.13
CA HIS A 282 -7.22 7.66 37.76
C HIS A 282 -6.27 6.45 37.65
N PHE A 283 -5.29 6.33 38.55
CA PHE A 283 -4.39 5.18 38.60
C PHE A 283 -5.12 3.86 38.88
N ILE A 284 -6.05 3.85 39.83
CA ILE A 284 -6.90 2.67 40.15
C ILE A 284 -7.70 2.24 38.91
N GLU A 285 -8.37 3.19 38.25
CA GLU A 285 -9.14 2.93 37.03
C GLU A 285 -8.26 2.33 35.92
N LEU A 286 -7.09 2.90 35.68
CA LEU A 286 -6.15 2.42 34.66
C LEU A 286 -5.63 1.01 34.96
N LEU A 287 -5.36 0.68 36.23
CA LEU A 287 -5.00 -0.68 36.62
C LEU A 287 -6.16 -1.66 36.42
N ALA A 288 -7.38 -1.26 36.75
CA ALA A 288 -8.57 -2.08 36.57
C ALA A 288 -8.88 -2.35 35.09
N ILE A 289 -8.57 -1.39 34.22
CA ILE A 289 -8.65 -1.59 32.76
C ILE A 289 -7.53 -2.52 32.31
N ARG A 290 -6.27 -2.23 32.60
CA ARG A 290 -5.10 -2.98 32.09
C ARG A 290 -5.05 -4.42 32.60
N TYR A 291 -5.34 -4.63 33.88
CA TYR A 291 -5.25 -5.92 34.55
C TYR A 291 -6.63 -6.49 34.90
N GLY A 292 -7.71 -5.98 34.31
CA GLY A 292 -9.05 -6.53 34.51
C GLY A 292 -9.18 -7.97 34.02
N LYS A 293 -10.13 -8.71 34.57
CA LYS A 293 -10.44 -10.08 34.13
C LYS A 293 -10.94 -10.06 32.68
N PRO A 294 -10.27 -10.75 31.74
CA PRO A 294 -10.69 -10.71 30.34
C PRO A 294 -11.87 -11.66 30.11
N GLU A 295 -12.88 -11.20 29.38
CA GLU A 295 -13.93 -12.05 28.83
C GLU A 295 -13.35 -12.96 27.73
N PRO A 296 -13.86 -14.20 27.56
CA PRO A 296 -13.45 -15.09 26.48
C PRO A 296 -13.53 -14.42 25.09
N LYS A 297 -14.57 -13.60 24.86
CA LYS A 297 -14.73 -12.85 23.61
C LYS A 297 -13.57 -11.89 23.33
N MET A 298 -13.03 -11.23 24.36
CA MET A 298 -11.88 -10.32 24.23
C MET A 298 -10.61 -11.11 23.90
N ILE A 299 -10.38 -12.24 24.58
CA ILE A 299 -9.25 -13.13 24.28
C ILE A 299 -9.26 -13.56 22.81
N ARG A 300 -10.42 -14.00 22.30
CA ARG A 300 -10.58 -14.40 20.89
C ARG A 300 -10.31 -13.26 19.92
N HIS A 301 -10.78 -12.05 20.26
CA HIS A 301 -10.55 -10.85 19.44
C HIS A 301 -9.05 -10.51 19.34
N TYR A 302 -8.32 -10.48 20.45
CA TYR A 302 -6.89 -10.17 20.45
C TYR A 302 -6.06 -11.22 19.72
N PHE A 303 -6.35 -12.51 19.92
CA PHE A 303 -5.71 -13.56 19.13
C PHE A 303 -6.00 -13.44 17.64
N LEU A 304 -7.22 -13.08 17.24
CA LEU A 304 -7.57 -12.87 15.83
C LEU A 304 -6.76 -11.72 15.23
N MET A 305 -6.72 -10.56 15.89
CA MET A 305 -5.99 -9.38 15.42
C MET A 305 -4.47 -9.66 15.32
N ALA A 306 -3.89 -10.25 16.36
CA ALA A 306 -2.47 -10.64 16.36
C ALA A 306 -2.15 -11.64 15.24
N ARG A 307 -3.02 -12.63 15.02
CA ARG A 307 -2.86 -13.62 13.95
C ARG A 307 -2.93 -13.00 12.56
N ILE A 308 -3.82 -12.03 12.34
CA ILE A 308 -3.97 -11.37 11.03
C ILE A 308 -2.68 -10.65 10.66
N ALA A 309 -2.14 -9.87 11.59
CA ALA A 309 -0.89 -9.14 11.41
C ALA A 309 0.31 -10.09 11.26
N GLN A 310 0.43 -11.11 12.11
CA GLN A 310 1.53 -12.08 12.07
C GLN A 310 1.60 -12.85 10.75
N ASP A 311 0.47 -13.36 10.24
CA ASP A 311 0.44 -14.05 8.95
C ASP A 311 0.70 -13.11 7.77
N GLY A 312 0.16 -11.89 7.82
CA GLY A 312 0.45 -10.86 6.84
C GLY A 312 1.95 -10.58 6.77
N TYR A 313 2.58 -10.38 7.93
CA TYR A 313 4.02 -10.22 8.09
C TYR A 313 4.81 -11.40 7.52
N ILE A 314 4.51 -12.65 7.93
CA ILE A 314 5.24 -13.84 7.48
C ILE A 314 5.13 -14.04 5.96
N ARG A 315 3.93 -13.91 5.40
CA ARG A 315 3.71 -14.11 3.95
C ARG A 315 4.35 -13.00 3.14
N LEU A 316 4.30 -11.76 3.62
CA LEU A 316 4.94 -10.63 2.97
C LEU A 316 6.47 -10.74 3.05
N LEU A 317 7.03 -11.19 4.19
CA LEU A 317 8.47 -11.39 4.36
C LEU A 317 8.97 -12.42 3.38
N LYS A 318 8.28 -13.57 3.29
CA LYS A 318 8.62 -14.64 2.33
C LYS A 318 8.57 -14.15 0.89
N PHE A 319 7.67 -13.22 0.57
CA PHE A 319 7.53 -12.68 -0.78
C PHE A 319 8.62 -11.65 -1.13
N LEU A 320 8.93 -10.73 -0.23
CA LEU A 320 9.89 -9.64 -0.47
C LEU A 320 11.34 -10.04 -0.17
N PHE A 321 11.55 -10.87 0.86
CA PHE A 321 12.85 -11.26 1.40
C PHE A 321 12.89 -12.78 1.68
N PRO A 322 12.84 -13.64 0.64
CA PRO A 322 12.63 -15.09 0.80
C PRO A 322 13.69 -15.82 1.64
N ASN A 323 14.89 -15.24 1.77
CA ASN A 323 16.02 -15.82 2.49
C ASN A 323 16.17 -15.28 3.92
N VAL A 324 15.25 -14.44 4.38
CA VAL A 324 15.29 -13.84 5.72
C VAL A 324 14.41 -14.62 6.67
N ASP A 325 14.97 -15.03 7.81
CA ASP A 325 14.24 -15.73 8.86
C ASP A 325 13.13 -14.84 9.46
N LYS A 326 11.97 -15.43 9.75
CA LYS A 326 10.79 -14.72 10.28
C LYS A 326 10.97 -14.15 11.69
N LEU A 327 12.02 -14.56 12.41
CA LEU A 327 12.38 -14.06 13.73
C LEU A 327 13.63 -13.18 13.68
N CYS A 328 14.13 -12.84 12.49
CA CYS A 328 15.29 -11.96 12.34
C CYS A 328 14.99 -10.55 12.90
N PRO A 329 15.71 -10.10 13.95
CA PRO A 329 15.44 -8.82 14.60
C PRO A 329 16.16 -7.64 13.94
N ASP A 330 17.01 -7.88 12.94
CA ASP A 330 17.85 -6.88 12.28
C ASP A 330 17.07 -6.15 11.17
N PRO A 331 16.72 -4.85 11.32
CA PRO A 331 15.95 -4.11 10.31
C PRO A 331 16.70 -3.84 9.00
N GLY A 332 18.03 -4.03 8.97
CA GLY A 332 18.81 -3.97 7.73
C GLY A 332 18.64 -5.22 6.87
N LYS A 333 18.40 -6.39 7.50
CA LYS A 333 18.12 -7.66 6.82
C LYS A 333 16.62 -7.89 6.64
N ASN A 334 15.87 -7.77 7.72
CA ASN A 334 14.42 -7.84 7.76
C ASN A 334 13.83 -6.44 7.60
N LYS A 335 13.86 -5.91 6.37
CA LYS A 335 13.42 -4.53 6.11
C LYS A 335 11.92 -4.31 6.38
N LEU A 336 11.10 -5.36 6.51
CA LEU A 336 9.70 -5.19 6.96
C LEU A 336 9.59 -4.49 8.32
N LEU A 337 10.61 -4.59 9.17
CA LEU A 337 10.66 -3.85 10.43
C LEU A 337 10.70 -2.33 10.20
N GLN A 338 11.23 -1.86 9.06
CA GLN A 338 11.19 -0.45 8.66
C GLN A 338 9.76 0.00 8.35
N LEU A 339 8.95 -0.83 7.68
CA LEU A 339 7.52 -0.55 7.47
C LEU A 339 6.75 -0.53 8.80
N ILE A 340 7.10 -1.40 9.75
CA ILE A 340 6.50 -1.39 11.09
C ILE A 340 6.88 -0.10 11.83
N SER A 341 8.14 0.35 11.75
CA SER A 341 8.56 1.64 12.33
C SER A 341 7.82 2.81 11.68
N LEU A 342 7.64 2.80 10.35
CA LEU A 342 6.85 3.79 9.63
C LEU A 342 5.40 3.81 10.11
N TYR A 343 4.78 2.65 10.28
CA TYR A 343 3.42 2.53 10.84
C TYR A 343 3.35 3.17 12.23
N LYS A 344 4.25 2.78 13.14
CA LYS A 344 4.28 3.29 14.53
C LYS A 344 4.46 4.81 14.55
N PHE A 345 5.34 5.33 13.69
CA PHE A 345 5.56 6.77 13.55
C PHE A 345 4.28 7.50 13.12
N VAL A 346 3.65 7.07 12.03
CA VAL A 346 2.43 7.72 11.49
C VAL A 346 1.28 7.64 12.49
N TYR A 347 1.09 6.49 13.13
CA TYR A 347 0.05 6.27 14.12
C TYR A 347 0.22 7.23 15.31
N ASN A 348 1.44 7.26 15.89
CA ASN A 348 1.72 8.09 17.05
C ASN A 348 1.62 9.58 16.71
N LEU A 349 2.14 10.00 15.56
CA LEU A 349 2.03 11.38 15.11
C LEU A 349 0.56 11.79 14.95
N SER A 350 -0.27 10.91 14.39
CA SER A 350 -1.71 11.16 14.22
C SER A 350 -2.41 11.30 15.57
N ILE A 351 -2.17 10.39 16.53
CA ILE A 351 -2.71 10.50 17.89
C ILE A 351 -2.29 11.83 18.54
N PHE A 352 -1.04 12.23 18.37
CA PHE A 352 -0.52 13.49 18.91
C PHE A 352 -1.22 14.70 18.27
N SER A 353 -1.36 14.72 16.95
CA SER A 353 -2.06 15.77 16.22
C SER A 353 -3.50 15.95 16.71
N CYS A 354 -4.24 14.86 16.86
CA CYS A 354 -5.63 14.92 17.32
C CYS A 354 -5.72 15.40 18.77
N LYS A 355 -4.79 14.97 19.63
CA LYS A 355 -4.74 15.40 21.03
C LYS A 355 -4.47 16.90 21.18
N MET A 356 -3.61 17.46 20.32
CA MET A 356 -3.25 18.88 20.35
C MET A 356 -4.34 19.80 19.77
N ASN A 357 -5.12 19.32 18.79
CA ASN A 357 -6.07 20.15 18.05
C ASN A 357 -7.47 19.53 18.01
N ARG A 358 -8.04 19.21 19.19
CA ARG A 358 -9.33 18.53 19.33
C ARG A 358 -10.54 19.27 18.74
N HIS A 359 -10.38 20.54 18.37
CA HIS A 359 -11.48 21.42 17.98
C HIS A 359 -11.63 21.59 16.46
N SER A 360 -10.64 21.18 15.65
CA SER A 360 -10.69 21.31 14.19
C SER A 360 -9.89 20.22 13.47
N ILE A 361 -10.54 19.55 12.52
CA ILE A 361 -9.87 18.59 11.62
C ILE A 361 -8.78 19.29 10.81
N GLU A 362 -9.00 20.55 10.40
CA GLU A 362 -8.02 21.29 9.60
C GLU A 362 -6.74 21.58 10.41
N GLU A 363 -6.87 21.95 11.69
CA GLU A 363 -5.73 22.19 12.57
C GLU A 363 -4.96 20.90 12.90
N GLU A 364 -5.67 19.77 13.04
CA GLU A 364 -5.04 18.45 13.16
C GLU A 364 -4.15 18.14 11.94
N GLU A 365 -4.69 18.30 10.74
CA GLU A 365 -3.98 18.00 9.49
C GLU A 365 -2.77 18.94 9.29
N ILE A 366 -2.92 20.23 9.62
CA ILE A 366 -1.80 21.20 9.60
C ILE A 366 -0.70 20.77 10.58
N TYR A 367 -1.07 20.39 11.81
CA TYR A 367 -0.10 19.94 12.79
C TYR A 367 0.60 18.65 12.35
N PHE A 368 -0.15 17.68 11.82
CA PHE A 368 0.40 16.45 11.26
C PHE A 368 1.45 16.77 10.18
N ASP A 369 1.08 17.58 9.20
CA ASP A 369 1.93 17.87 8.04
C ASP A 369 3.20 18.68 8.38
N ASN A 370 3.11 19.59 9.36
CA ASN A 370 4.23 20.40 9.84
C ASN A 370 5.24 19.59 10.68
N ASN A 371 4.81 18.45 11.25
CA ASN A 371 5.66 17.60 12.08
C ASN A 371 6.20 16.37 11.31
N ILE A 372 5.99 16.28 9.99
CA ILE A 372 6.63 15.26 9.14
C ILE A 372 8.11 15.60 8.93
N PRO A 373 9.05 14.71 9.31
CA PRO A 373 10.47 14.90 9.02
C PRO A 373 10.74 15.06 7.52
N PRO A 374 11.75 15.87 7.11
CA PRO A 374 12.04 16.10 5.70
C PRO A 374 12.22 14.81 4.88
N HIS A 375 12.94 13.82 5.44
CA HIS A 375 13.19 12.55 4.76
C HIS A 375 11.95 11.66 4.55
N LEU A 376 10.83 11.96 5.22
CA LEU A 376 9.56 11.24 5.07
C LEU A 376 8.53 12.02 4.24
N THR A 377 8.83 13.25 3.81
CA THR A 377 7.84 14.13 3.16
C THR A 377 7.27 13.51 1.89
N GLN A 378 8.09 12.92 1.03
CA GLN A 378 7.60 12.25 -0.18
C GLN A 378 6.87 10.94 0.15
N ILE A 379 7.35 10.17 1.13
CA ILE A 379 6.77 8.88 1.54
C ILE A 379 5.36 9.07 2.09
N LEU A 380 5.15 10.11 2.91
CA LEU A 380 3.88 10.37 3.59
C LEU A 380 2.95 11.28 2.78
N LEU A 381 3.31 11.62 1.54
CA LEU A 381 2.51 12.51 0.72
C LEU A 381 1.07 12.00 0.51
N SER A 382 0.88 10.67 0.37
CA SER A 382 -0.45 10.08 0.16
C SER A 382 -1.45 10.31 1.31
N ILE A 383 -0.95 10.66 2.49
CA ILE A 383 -1.76 10.96 3.68
C ILE A 383 -1.60 12.42 4.14
N SER A 384 -0.90 13.24 3.37
CA SER A 384 -0.69 14.66 3.66
C SER A 384 -1.77 15.49 2.97
N ARG A 385 -2.60 16.17 3.75
CA ARG A 385 -3.79 16.88 3.23
C ARG A 385 -3.55 18.35 2.92
N THR A 386 -2.52 18.96 3.50
CA THR A 386 -2.19 20.38 3.28
C THR A 386 -1.17 20.59 2.16
N LYS A 387 -0.36 19.57 1.84
CA LYS A 387 0.73 19.69 0.85
C LYS A 387 0.28 19.60 -0.62
N ALA A 388 -0.94 19.13 -0.88
CA ALA A 388 -1.49 19.09 -2.24
C ALA A 388 -3.01 19.26 -2.22
N LYS A 389 -3.57 19.77 -3.33
CA LYS A 389 -5.03 19.78 -3.50
C LYS A 389 -5.54 18.32 -3.54
N PRO A 390 -6.62 17.98 -2.83
CA PRO A 390 -7.13 16.60 -2.77
C PRO A 390 -7.35 15.97 -4.16
N GLU A 391 -7.87 16.76 -5.09
CA GLU A 391 -8.20 16.31 -6.45
C GLU A 391 -6.98 15.93 -7.29
N SER A 392 -5.79 16.49 -7.03
CA SER A 392 -4.57 16.24 -7.79
C SER A 392 -3.53 15.39 -7.04
N LEU A 393 -3.78 15.04 -5.78
CA LEU A 393 -2.85 14.28 -4.95
C LEU A 393 -2.45 12.94 -5.58
N HIS A 394 -3.42 12.22 -6.16
CA HIS A 394 -3.16 10.94 -6.81
C HIS A 394 -2.21 11.08 -8.01
N LEU A 395 -2.25 12.18 -8.76
CA LEU A 395 -1.34 12.43 -9.89
C LEU A 395 0.08 12.68 -9.38
N LEU A 396 0.24 13.47 -8.32
CA LEU A 396 1.55 13.76 -7.74
C LEU A 396 2.20 12.49 -7.18
N VAL A 397 1.44 11.67 -6.45
CA VAL A 397 1.91 10.37 -5.96
C VAL A 397 2.27 9.44 -7.13
N SER A 398 1.42 9.36 -8.16
CA SER A 398 1.67 8.52 -9.34
C SER A 398 2.92 8.93 -10.12
N GLN A 399 3.20 10.23 -10.19
CA GLN A 399 4.40 10.76 -10.82
C GLN A 399 5.65 10.32 -10.05
N ILE A 400 5.67 10.50 -8.73
CA ILE A 400 6.80 10.06 -7.87
C ILE A 400 7.04 8.55 -8.02
N LEU A 401 5.97 7.75 -8.02
CA LEU A 401 6.06 6.31 -8.20
C LEU A 401 6.59 5.94 -9.59
N THR A 402 6.10 6.60 -10.63
CA THR A 402 6.55 6.41 -12.01
C THR A 402 8.04 6.71 -12.13
N ASP A 403 8.50 7.85 -11.62
CA ASP A 403 9.90 8.26 -11.70
C ASP A 403 10.81 7.27 -10.97
N LYS A 404 10.37 6.73 -9.82
CA LYS A 404 11.11 5.65 -9.14
C LYS A 404 11.16 4.37 -9.97
N PHE A 405 10.02 3.89 -10.46
CA PHE A 405 9.95 2.61 -11.15
C PHE A 405 10.67 2.61 -12.51
N LEU A 406 10.65 3.74 -13.23
CA LEU A 406 11.38 3.87 -14.49
C LEU A 406 12.90 3.89 -14.30
N ASN A 407 13.38 4.33 -13.13
CA ASN A 407 14.79 4.30 -12.76
C ASN A 407 15.25 2.98 -12.14
N PHE A 408 14.34 2.04 -11.87
CA PHE A 408 14.70 0.72 -11.35
C PHE A 408 15.14 -0.25 -12.44
N THR A 409 16.20 -0.97 -12.11
CA THR A 409 16.64 -2.19 -12.78
C THR A 409 16.28 -3.40 -11.91
N PRO A 410 16.08 -4.59 -12.51
CA PRO A 410 15.78 -5.80 -11.74
C PRO A 410 16.83 -6.20 -10.70
N GLN A 411 18.06 -5.71 -10.85
CA GLN A 411 19.18 -5.97 -9.96
C GLN A 411 19.22 -5.02 -8.75
N ASN A 412 18.50 -3.89 -8.77
CA ASN A 412 18.48 -2.99 -7.63
C ASN A 412 17.86 -3.67 -6.40
N GLU A 413 18.54 -3.56 -5.26
CA GLU A 413 17.99 -3.98 -3.99
C GLU A 413 16.78 -3.14 -3.58
N LEU A 414 15.92 -3.71 -2.71
CA LEU A 414 14.82 -2.95 -2.11
C LEU A 414 15.38 -1.84 -1.21
N GLU A 415 14.97 -0.61 -1.47
CA GLU A 415 15.50 0.59 -0.80
C GLU A 415 15.22 0.58 0.70
N ASP A 416 16.08 1.20 1.51
CA ASP A 416 15.75 1.51 2.90
C ASP A 416 14.75 2.69 2.91
N ILE A 417 13.64 2.53 3.62
CA ILE A 417 12.52 3.48 3.65
C ILE A 417 12.39 4.22 4.98
N PHE A 418 12.93 3.64 6.05
CA PHE A 418 12.84 4.20 7.39
C PHE A 418 14.15 3.94 8.14
N PRO A 419 14.73 4.96 8.81
CA PRO A 419 16.00 4.81 9.51
C PRO A 419 15.91 3.81 10.66
N TYR A 420 16.92 2.94 10.77
CA TYR A 420 17.08 1.99 11.88
C TYR A 420 18.41 2.14 12.64
N SER A 421 19.23 3.09 12.23
CA SER A 421 20.46 3.54 12.88
C SER A 421 20.87 4.90 12.32
N ASP A 422 21.77 5.62 12.99
CA ASP A 422 22.30 6.88 12.48
C ASP A 422 22.97 6.71 11.11
N THR A 423 23.66 5.59 10.90
CA THR A 423 24.28 5.27 9.60
C THR A 423 23.24 5.08 8.49
N SER A 424 22.10 4.44 8.79
CA SER A 424 20.99 4.27 7.86
C SER A 424 20.31 5.62 7.57
N LEU A 425 20.13 6.45 8.60
CA LEU A 425 19.58 7.80 8.45
C LEU A 425 20.44 8.67 7.52
N LEU A 426 21.76 8.69 7.73
CA LEU A 426 22.69 9.43 6.87
C LEU A 426 22.66 8.93 5.43
N LYS A 427 22.58 7.61 5.20
CA LYS A 427 22.42 7.04 3.86
C LYS A 427 21.14 7.53 3.19
N ILE A 428 20.00 7.48 3.88
CA ILE A 428 18.71 7.97 3.37
C ILE A 428 18.80 9.46 3.02
N PHE A 429 19.32 10.29 3.93
CA PHE A 429 19.47 11.72 3.68
C PHE A 429 20.38 12.03 2.50
N SER A 430 21.54 11.36 2.40
CA SER A 430 22.48 11.59 1.30
C SER A 430 21.85 11.28 -0.06
N LYS A 431 21.06 10.20 -0.13
CA LYS A 431 20.32 9.83 -1.33
C LYS A 431 19.27 10.88 -1.69
N LEU A 432 18.41 11.24 -0.74
CA LEU A 432 17.34 12.21 -0.97
C LEU A 432 17.88 13.60 -1.35
N TYR A 433 19.00 14.01 -0.74
CA TYR A 433 19.66 15.27 -1.07
C TYR A 433 20.18 15.27 -2.50
N ASN A 434 20.83 14.19 -2.94
CA ASN A 434 21.31 14.06 -4.32
C ASN A 434 20.16 14.01 -5.34
N GLU A 435 19.06 13.32 -5.01
CA GLU A 435 17.84 13.30 -5.82
C GLU A 435 17.22 14.70 -5.94
N GLU A 436 17.09 15.43 -4.83
CA GLU A 436 16.51 16.78 -4.83
C GLU A 436 17.38 17.79 -5.59
N LEU A 437 18.71 17.73 -5.45
CA LEU A 437 19.62 18.59 -6.21
C LEU A 437 19.46 18.37 -7.73
N LYS A 438 19.39 17.10 -8.16
CA LYS A 438 19.19 16.76 -9.58
C LYS A 438 17.83 17.29 -10.07
N GLU A 439 16.76 17.08 -9.31
CA GLU A 439 15.41 17.53 -9.67
C GLU A 439 15.27 19.06 -9.63
N GLU A 440 15.95 19.75 -8.71
CA GLU A 440 15.98 21.21 -8.69
C GLU A 440 16.67 21.78 -9.93
N GLU A 441 17.82 21.21 -10.32
CA GLU A 441 18.54 21.59 -11.54
C GLU A 441 17.64 21.42 -12.78
N ILE A 442 17.04 20.22 -12.95
CA ILE A 442 16.13 19.94 -14.07
C ILE A 442 14.93 20.91 -14.05
N ARG A 443 14.29 21.14 -12.89
CA ARG A 443 13.15 22.06 -12.79
C ARG A 443 13.53 23.48 -13.16
N ASN A 444 14.71 23.96 -12.74
CA ASN A 444 15.20 25.29 -13.07
C ASN A 444 15.48 25.43 -14.56
N ASN A 445 16.10 24.42 -15.17
CA ASN A 445 16.37 24.40 -16.61
C ASN A 445 15.06 24.33 -17.43
N VAL A 446 14.12 23.47 -17.07
CA VAL A 446 12.79 23.41 -17.71
C VAL A 446 12.03 24.73 -17.57
N LYS A 447 12.03 25.36 -16.39
CA LYS A 447 11.42 26.69 -16.19
C LYS A 447 12.05 27.75 -17.09
N LYS A 448 13.37 27.71 -17.28
CA LYS A 448 14.08 28.61 -18.19
C LYS A 448 13.64 28.39 -19.64
N LEU A 449 13.59 27.14 -20.11
CA LEU A 449 13.12 26.81 -21.46
C LEU A 449 11.65 27.25 -21.67
N MET A 450 10.77 26.97 -20.71
CA MET A 450 9.35 27.38 -20.76
C MET A 450 9.16 28.90 -20.85
N LYS A 451 10.04 29.69 -20.24
CA LYS A 451 9.99 31.16 -20.32
C LYS A 451 10.50 31.69 -21.66
N LEU A 452 11.55 31.08 -22.23
CA LEU A 452 12.18 31.55 -23.46
C LEU A 452 11.44 31.08 -24.71
N PHE A 453 10.84 29.89 -24.68
CA PHE A 453 10.17 29.28 -25.83
C PHE A 453 9.11 30.18 -26.50
N PRO A 454 8.16 30.81 -25.78
CA PRO A 454 7.15 31.66 -26.41
C PRO A 454 7.71 32.93 -27.06
N LEU A 455 8.93 33.33 -26.68
CA LEU A 455 9.60 34.55 -27.17
C LEU A 455 10.57 34.25 -28.31
N SER A 456 10.84 32.98 -28.60
CA SER A 456 11.86 32.56 -29.55
C SER A 456 11.29 32.45 -30.96
N THR A 457 12.01 32.98 -31.94
CA THR A 457 11.85 32.60 -33.34
C THR A 457 12.21 31.12 -33.56
N PRO A 458 11.80 30.49 -34.68
CA PRO A 458 12.15 29.09 -34.96
C PRO A 458 13.67 28.79 -34.94
N GLN A 459 14.48 29.73 -35.40
CA GLN A 459 15.95 29.60 -35.41
C GLN A 459 16.52 29.70 -33.99
N GLU A 460 16.04 30.66 -33.19
CA GLU A 460 16.45 30.81 -31.79
C GLU A 460 16.04 29.61 -30.95
N PHE A 461 14.84 29.06 -31.17
CA PHE A 461 14.40 27.84 -30.51
C PHE A 461 15.32 26.65 -30.82
N THR A 462 15.69 26.50 -32.09
CA THR A 462 16.62 25.43 -32.51
C THR A 462 17.98 25.58 -31.81
N LEU A 463 18.51 26.79 -31.71
CA LEU A 463 19.77 27.06 -31.02
C LEU A 463 19.66 26.80 -29.50
N LEU A 464 18.55 27.21 -28.91
CA LEU A 464 18.25 27.04 -27.48
C LEU A 464 18.22 25.56 -27.09
N ILE A 465 17.57 24.71 -27.90
CA ILE A 465 17.54 23.26 -27.68
C ILE A 465 18.88 22.60 -27.99
N LYS A 466 19.60 23.03 -29.03
CA LYS A 466 20.94 22.49 -29.35
C LYS A 466 21.93 22.63 -28.19
N ASN A 467 21.83 23.73 -27.44
CA ASN A 467 22.71 24.04 -26.31
C ASN A 467 22.34 23.34 -25.01
N GLU A 468 21.16 22.71 -24.92
CA GLU A 468 20.76 21.93 -23.74
C GLU A 468 21.38 20.53 -23.80
N ASN A 469 22.09 20.10 -22.76
CA ASN A 469 22.84 18.85 -22.76
C ASN A 469 22.27 17.79 -21.82
N GLN A 470 21.18 18.10 -21.11
CA GLN A 470 20.53 17.17 -20.18
C GLN A 470 19.30 16.53 -20.81
N PHE A 471 19.33 15.18 -20.93
CA PHE A 471 18.22 14.40 -21.47
C PHE A 471 16.91 14.68 -20.71
N ASP A 472 16.95 14.59 -19.38
CA ASP A 472 15.78 14.77 -18.51
C ASP A 472 15.14 16.16 -18.68
N THR A 473 15.95 17.21 -18.85
CA THR A 473 15.47 18.58 -19.10
C THR A 473 14.71 18.68 -20.42
N VAL A 474 15.30 18.18 -21.51
CA VAL A 474 14.65 18.20 -22.84
C VAL A 474 13.38 17.35 -22.83
N TYR A 475 13.40 16.19 -22.18
CA TYR A 475 12.27 15.27 -22.10
C TYR A 475 11.12 15.84 -21.26
N GLN A 476 11.41 16.43 -20.10
CA GLN A 476 10.39 17.10 -19.28
C GLN A 476 9.81 18.32 -20.00
N PHE A 477 10.63 19.09 -20.73
CA PHE A 477 10.13 20.20 -21.54
C PHE A 477 9.20 19.70 -22.66
N PHE A 478 9.59 18.62 -23.35
CA PHE A 478 8.77 17.97 -24.38
C PHE A 478 7.36 17.61 -23.87
N ASN A 479 7.27 17.06 -22.65
CA ASN A 479 6.00 16.63 -22.07
C ASN A 479 5.15 17.77 -21.49
N LYS A 480 5.76 18.93 -21.16
CA LYS A 480 5.07 20.06 -20.52
C LYS A 480 4.67 21.17 -21.51
N ALA A 481 5.40 21.33 -22.60
CA ALA A 481 5.17 22.40 -23.55
C ALA A 481 4.08 22.05 -24.58
N THR A 482 3.29 23.04 -24.99
CA THR A 482 2.36 22.91 -26.12
C THR A 482 3.12 23.07 -27.43
N LEU A 483 3.53 21.94 -28.03
CA LEU A 483 4.43 21.89 -29.18
C LEU A 483 3.71 21.54 -30.48
N GLN A 484 4.04 22.25 -31.55
CA GLN A 484 3.64 21.89 -32.92
C GLN A 484 4.54 20.77 -33.47
N PRO A 485 4.08 19.99 -34.48
CA PRO A 485 4.84 18.86 -35.00
C PRO A 485 6.30 19.15 -35.39
N PRO A 486 6.66 20.28 -36.04
CA PRO A 486 8.06 20.60 -36.35
C PRO A 486 8.92 20.83 -35.10
N GLN A 487 8.34 21.40 -34.04
CA GLN A 487 9.05 21.67 -32.78
C GLN A 487 9.31 20.36 -32.01
N LYS A 488 8.35 19.44 -32.05
CA LYS A 488 8.52 18.09 -31.49
C LYS A 488 9.68 17.36 -32.15
N LEU A 489 9.80 17.45 -33.48
CA LEU A 489 10.89 16.79 -34.21
C LEU A 489 12.27 17.28 -33.76
N ILE A 490 12.47 18.60 -33.62
CA ILE A 490 13.72 19.19 -33.12
C ILE A 490 14.10 18.62 -31.73
N LEU A 491 13.12 18.52 -30.83
CA LEU A 491 13.34 17.97 -29.49
C LEU A 491 13.63 16.47 -29.53
N ILE A 492 12.92 15.71 -30.37
CA ILE A 492 13.13 14.27 -30.53
C ILE A 492 14.52 13.97 -31.09
N GLU A 493 15.00 14.76 -32.06
CA GLU A 493 16.36 14.67 -32.58
C GLU A 493 17.38 14.94 -31.47
N LYS A 494 17.17 16.01 -30.68
CA LYS A 494 18.04 16.30 -29.55
C LYS A 494 18.05 15.20 -28.49
N LEU A 495 16.89 14.63 -28.16
CA LEU A 495 16.80 13.49 -27.26
C LEU A 495 17.52 12.26 -27.82
N SER A 496 17.46 12.05 -29.14
CA SER A 496 18.19 10.98 -29.83
C SER A 496 19.70 11.14 -29.71
N GLU A 497 20.23 12.36 -29.72
CA GLU A 497 21.65 12.66 -29.49
C GLU A 497 22.06 12.41 -28.02
N LEU A 498 21.18 12.76 -27.08
CA LEU A 498 21.48 12.70 -25.64
C LEU A 498 21.27 11.31 -25.02
N ALA A 499 20.49 10.44 -25.66
CA ALA A 499 20.14 9.12 -25.13
C ALA A 499 21.34 8.18 -25.03
N LYS A 500 21.65 7.72 -23.80
CA LYS A 500 22.76 6.83 -23.47
C LYS A 500 22.27 5.45 -23.05
N SER A 501 21.26 5.41 -22.18
CA SER A 501 20.72 4.16 -21.65
C SER A 501 19.78 3.45 -22.63
N SER A 502 19.51 2.16 -22.39
CA SER A 502 18.53 1.41 -23.20
C SER A 502 17.12 2.03 -23.09
N TYR A 503 16.79 2.53 -21.89
CA TYR A 503 15.51 3.16 -21.59
C TYR A 503 15.34 4.47 -22.35
N GLU A 504 16.35 5.36 -22.29
CA GLU A 504 16.32 6.64 -23.02
C GLU A 504 16.19 6.42 -24.53
N LYS A 505 16.90 5.42 -25.08
CA LYS A 505 16.79 5.04 -26.49
C LYS A 505 15.38 4.52 -26.83
N MET A 506 14.79 3.71 -25.97
CA MET A 506 13.41 3.25 -26.14
C MET A 506 12.42 4.43 -26.12
N MET A 507 12.61 5.41 -25.22
CA MET A 507 11.76 6.60 -25.15
C MET A 507 11.82 7.39 -26.45
N VAL A 508 13.02 7.61 -26.99
CA VAL A 508 13.21 8.27 -28.28
C VAL A 508 12.49 7.52 -29.40
N ILE A 509 12.59 6.19 -29.45
CA ILE A 509 11.89 5.40 -30.48
C ILE A 509 10.37 5.57 -30.35
N LEU A 510 9.81 5.50 -29.14
CA LEU A 510 8.38 5.69 -28.92
C LEU A 510 7.91 7.10 -29.30
N LEU A 511 8.70 8.14 -28.99
CA LEU A 511 8.40 9.51 -29.40
C LEU A 511 8.42 9.66 -30.93
N LYS A 512 9.40 9.06 -31.62
CA LYS A 512 9.43 9.03 -33.10
C LYS A 512 8.22 8.31 -33.68
N LEU A 513 7.85 7.15 -33.14
CA LEU A 513 6.66 6.41 -33.56
C LEU A 513 5.37 7.22 -33.33
N GLY A 514 5.24 7.86 -32.17
CA GLY A 514 4.13 8.77 -31.88
C GLY A 514 4.07 9.95 -32.84
N HIS A 515 5.21 10.55 -33.18
CA HIS A 515 5.26 11.61 -34.18
C HIS A 515 4.73 11.14 -35.54
N TYR A 516 5.17 9.98 -36.04
CA TYR A 516 4.73 9.49 -37.36
C TYR A 516 3.28 8.96 -37.39
N LEU A 517 2.78 8.39 -36.28
CA LEU A 517 1.51 7.65 -36.27
C LEU A 517 0.37 8.35 -35.52
N ASP A 518 0.66 9.28 -34.62
CA ASP A 518 -0.36 10.00 -33.82
C ASP A 518 -0.48 11.49 -34.20
N ASP A 519 0.63 12.20 -34.46
CA ASP A 519 0.65 13.68 -34.60
C ASP A 519 0.20 14.24 -35.97
N ASP A 520 -0.19 13.37 -36.91
CA ASP A 520 -0.60 13.73 -38.27
C ASP A 520 0.41 14.60 -39.06
N PRO A 521 1.71 14.26 -39.08
CA PRO A 521 2.68 15.03 -39.85
C PRO A 521 2.40 14.91 -41.34
N ILE A 522 2.84 15.92 -42.11
CA ILE A 522 2.91 15.80 -43.58
C ILE A 522 3.70 14.53 -43.88
N GLN A 523 3.08 13.54 -44.55
CA GLN A 523 3.69 12.23 -44.74
C GLN A 523 4.55 12.22 -46.01
N PRO A 524 5.89 12.20 -45.92
CA PRO A 524 6.72 11.83 -47.07
C PRO A 524 6.50 10.36 -47.47
N PHE A 525 6.92 10.00 -48.68
CA PHE A 525 6.66 8.67 -49.26
C PHE A 525 7.32 7.52 -48.48
N ASP A 526 8.38 7.80 -47.72
CA ASP A 526 9.22 6.84 -47.01
C ASP A 526 8.83 6.61 -45.54
N VAL A 527 7.81 7.29 -45.00
CA VAL A 527 7.39 7.15 -43.59
C VAL A 527 7.15 5.68 -43.22
N SER A 528 6.55 4.89 -44.12
CA SER A 528 6.31 3.46 -43.87
C SER A 528 7.61 2.67 -43.60
N ILE A 529 8.70 2.99 -44.31
CA ILE A 529 10.01 2.35 -44.14
C ILE A 529 10.66 2.82 -42.84
N GLN A 530 10.55 4.12 -42.53
CA GLN A 530 11.09 4.68 -41.28
C GLN A 530 10.42 4.06 -40.05
N VAL A 531 9.09 3.92 -40.06
CA VAL A 531 8.33 3.26 -38.98
C VAL A 531 8.73 1.79 -38.82
N GLU A 532 8.85 1.05 -39.93
CA GLU A 532 9.28 -0.35 -39.90
C GLU A 532 10.69 -0.50 -39.30
N ASN A 533 11.63 0.37 -39.68
CA ASN A 533 12.99 0.36 -39.14
C ASN A 533 13.00 0.66 -37.63
N LEU A 534 12.22 1.63 -37.17
CA LEU A 534 12.09 1.97 -35.74
C LEU A 534 11.51 0.81 -34.92
N LEU A 535 10.49 0.12 -35.45
CA LEU A 535 9.92 -1.05 -34.79
C LEU A 535 10.94 -2.20 -34.68
N ASN A 536 11.71 -2.44 -35.74
CA ASN A 536 12.78 -3.45 -35.75
C ASN A 536 13.95 -3.09 -34.81
N GLU A 537 14.26 -1.80 -34.66
CA GLU A 537 15.23 -1.32 -33.67
C GLU A 537 14.71 -1.51 -32.24
N ALA A 538 13.44 -1.19 -31.98
CA ALA A 538 12.81 -1.36 -30.67
C ALA A 538 12.80 -2.83 -30.22
N GLU A 539 12.54 -3.77 -31.13
CA GLU A 539 12.54 -5.21 -30.82
C GLU A 539 13.92 -5.74 -30.38
N LYS A 540 15.01 -5.04 -30.74
CA LYS A 540 16.39 -5.39 -30.34
C LYS A 540 16.85 -4.68 -29.07
N ASN A 541 16.06 -3.75 -28.53
CA ASN A 541 16.41 -3.00 -27.33
C ASN A 541 16.20 -3.83 -26.06
N ASN A 542 17.11 -3.72 -25.08
CA ASN A 542 17.06 -4.47 -23.83
C ASN A 542 15.78 -4.25 -23.01
N ASP A 543 15.14 -3.09 -23.16
CA ASP A 543 13.92 -2.73 -22.43
C ASP A 543 12.63 -3.08 -23.19
N TYR A 544 12.73 -3.77 -24.33
CA TYR A 544 11.58 -4.15 -25.17
C TYR A 544 10.42 -4.76 -24.38
N ILE A 545 10.72 -5.65 -23.41
CA ILE A 545 9.69 -6.39 -22.66
C ILE A 545 8.81 -5.43 -21.87
N ALA A 546 9.38 -4.44 -21.18
CA ALA A 546 8.61 -3.46 -20.41
C ALA A 546 7.80 -2.50 -21.28
N TRP A 547 8.20 -2.32 -22.55
CA TRP A 547 7.54 -1.42 -23.51
C TRP A 547 6.74 -2.16 -24.58
N LYS A 548 6.51 -3.46 -24.40
CA LYS A 548 5.91 -4.32 -25.41
C LYS A 548 4.49 -3.90 -25.81
N ALA A 549 3.65 -3.50 -24.85
CA ALA A 549 2.28 -3.07 -25.18
C ALA A 549 2.25 -1.77 -26.01
N PRO A 550 3.00 -0.69 -25.65
CA PRO A 550 3.24 0.47 -26.52
C PRO A 550 3.72 0.12 -27.92
N LEU A 551 4.71 -0.77 -28.03
CA LEU A 551 5.26 -1.14 -29.34
C LEU A 551 4.28 -1.95 -30.17
N LEU A 552 3.54 -2.90 -29.57
CA LEU A 552 2.48 -3.63 -30.27
C LEU A 552 1.36 -2.70 -30.74
N ASN A 553 1.01 -1.69 -29.94
CA ASN A 553 0.05 -0.65 -30.33
C ASN A 553 0.54 0.14 -31.56
N TYR A 554 1.80 0.57 -31.59
CA TYR A 554 2.37 1.23 -32.77
C TYR A 554 2.50 0.30 -33.97
N LYS A 555 2.88 -0.96 -33.76
CA LYS A 555 2.90 -1.99 -34.82
C LYS A 555 1.50 -2.22 -35.40
N ALA A 556 0.47 -2.22 -34.56
CA ALA A 556 -0.92 -2.33 -34.98
C ALA A 556 -1.37 -1.13 -35.84
N LYS A 557 -1.00 0.09 -35.45
CA LYS A 557 -1.23 1.30 -36.24
C LYS A 557 -0.47 1.30 -37.56
N HIS A 558 0.77 0.82 -37.57
CA HIS A 558 1.56 0.69 -38.77
C HIS A 558 0.88 -0.20 -39.83
N VAL A 559 0.45 -1.40 -39.45
CA VAL A 559 -0.28 -2.30 -40.38
C VAL A 559 -1.68 -1.78 -40.71
N LEU A 560 -2.32 -1.05 -39.80
CA LEU A 560 -3.59 -0.37 -40.08
C LEU A 560 -3.42 0.68 -41.19
N SER A 561 -2.33 1.47 -41.16
CA SER A 561 -1.96 2.42 -42.21
C SER A 561 -1.55 1.76 -43.53
N GLN A 562 -1.31 0.45 -43.54
CA GLN A 562 -1.13 -0.37 -44.74
C GLN A 562 -2.44 -1.02 -45.23
N ASN A 563 -3.58 -0.70 -44.60
CA ASN A 563 -4.91 -1.28 -44.83
C ASN A 563 -5.03 -2.78 -44.46
N ASP A 564 -4.13 -3.33 -43.64
CA ASP A 564 -4.28 -4.68 -43.10
C ASP A 564 -5.04 -4.67 -41.76
N PHE A 565 -6.37 -4.61 -41.87
CA PHE A 565 -7.27 -4.59 -40.72
C PHE A 565 -7.23 -5.88 -39.89
N THR A 566 -6.93 -7.02 -40.52
CA THR A 566 -6.94 -8.32 -39.83
C THR A 566 -5.75 -8.41 -38.89
N GLN A 567 -4.56 -8.07 -39.39
CA GLN A 567 -3.34 -8.06 -38.60
C GLN A 567 -3.36 -6.93 -37.56
N ALA A 568 -3.90 -5.75 -37.88
CA ALA A 568 -4.10 -4.66 -36.92
C ALA A 568 -4.90 -5.12 -35.70
N LYS A 569 -6.08 -5.75 -35.92
CA LYS A 569 -6.92 -6.27 -34.84
C LYS A 569 -6.20 -7.30 -33.97
N LYS A 570 -5.41 -8.20 -34.58
CA LYS A 570 -4.62 -9.19 -33.84
C LYS A 570 -3.60 -8.50 -32.94
N LEU A 571 -2.83 -7.54 -33.46
CA LEU A 571 -1.81 -6.82 -32.70
C LEU A 571 -2.40 -5.94 -31.59
N PHE A 572 -3.52 -5.25 -31.83
CA PHE A 572 -4.22 -4.50 -30.77
C PHE A 572 -4.73 -5.42 -29.65
N ARG A 573 -5.26 -6.60 -29.99
CA ARG A 573 -5.66 -7.61 -28.96
C ARG A 573 -4.45 -8.09 -28.16
N GLU A 574 -3.32 -8.34 -28.81
CA GLU A 574 -2.07 -8.71 -28.16
C GLU A 574 -1.56 -7.59 -27.23
N ALA A 575 -1.57 -6.34 -27.70
CA ALA A 575 -1.23 -5.16 -26.90
C ALA A 575 -2.12 -5.06 -25.65
N LEU A 576 -3.44 -5.17 -25.82
CA LEU A 576 -4.42 -5.11 -24.73
C LEU A 576 -4.22 -6.23 -23.70
N ASN A 577 -3.85 -7.43 -24.14
CA ASN A 577 -3.52 -8.53 -23.24
C ASN A 577 -2.23 -8.24 -22.45
N HIS A 578 -1.20 -7.69 -23.09
CA HIS A 578 0.05 -7.29 -22.44
C HIS A 578 -0.12 -6.12 -21.46
N CYS A 579 -1.17 -5.28 -21.60
CA CYS A 579 -1.53 -4.28 -20.58
C CYS A 579 -1.90 -4.85 -19.21
N SER A 580 -2.00 -6.18 -19.05
CA SER A 580 -2.17 -6.83 -17.74
C SER A 580 -0.87 -7.27 -17.09
N GLU A 581 0.26 -7.15 -17.78
CA GLU A 581 1.57 -7.59 -17.27
C GLU A 581 2.34 -6.46 -16.57
N TYR A 582 2.13 -5.21 -16.99
CA TYR A 582 2.75 -4.00 -16.46
C TYR A 582 1.70 -2.87 -16.36
N ASN A 583 1.97 -1.82 -15.57
CA ASN A 583 1.20 -0.58 -15.63
C ASN A 583 1.85 0.37 -16.65
N TYR A 584 1.01 0.98 -17.49
CA TYR A 584 1.40 1.84 -18.62
C TYR A 584 0.82 3.25 -18.48
N GLY A 585 0.59 3.69 -17.24
CA GLY A 585 -0.01 4.99 -16.93
C GLY A 585 -1.36 5.26 -17.61
N ASN A 586 -1.74 6.53 -17.57
CA ASN A 586 -3.13 6.94 -17.77
C ASN A 586 -3.59 6.70 -19.21
N LEU A 587 -4.85 6.28 -19.35
CA LEU A 587 -5.59 6.08 -20.60
C LEU A 587 -4.98 5.09 -21.59
N PHE A 588 -3.78 4.56 -21.40
CA PHE A 588 -3.11 3.75 -22.42
C PHE A 588 -3.91 2.47 -22.75
N ARG A 589 -4.31 1.73 -21.72
CA ARG A 589 -5.15 0.53 -21.87
C ARG A 589 -6.53 0.86 -22.42
N CYS A 590 -7.09 2.00 -22.02
CA CYS A 590 -8.37 2.50 -22.51
C CYS A 590 -8.31 2.83 -24.01
N LYS A 591 -7.26 3.54 -24.45
CA LYS A 591 -7.03 3.92 -25.85
C LYS A 591 -6.91 2.69 -26.74
N ILE A 592 -6.16 1.67 -26.33
CA ILE A 592 -6.07 0.41 -27.10
C ILE A 592 -7.45 -0.27 -27.21
N ALA A 593 -8.22 -0.31 -26.11
CA ALA A 593 -9.56 -0.91 -26.14
C ALA A 593 -10.51 -0.13 -27.06
N TYR A 594 -10.41 1.21 -27.08
CA TYR A 594 -11.16 2.10 -27.95
C TYR A 594 -10.78 1.89 -29.43
N ASP A 595 -9.47 1.89 -29.74
CA ASP A 595 -8.94 1.65 -31.09
C ASP A 595 -9.38 0.29 -31.62
N LEU A 596 -9.31 -0.75 -30.78
CA LEU A 596 -9.74 -2.10 -31.14
C LEU A 596 -11.25 -2.18 -31.41
N LEU A 597 -12.08 -1.58 -30.54
CA LEU A 597 -13.53 -1.53 -30.75
C LEU A 597 -13.89 -0.76 -32.03
N ALA A 598 -13.19 0.34 -32.30
CA ALA A 598 -13.37 1.15 -33.50
C ALA A 598 -13.15 0.34 -34.79
N ILE A 599 -12.06 -0.42 -34.86
CA ILE A 599 -11.76 -1.27 -36.03
C ILE A 599 -12.76 -2.42 -36.15
N GLU A 600 -13.12 -3.07 -35.04
CA GLU A 600 -14.07 -4.20 -35.06
C GLU A 600 -15.44 -3.76 -35.58
N VAL A 601 -15.98 -2.66 -35.06
CA VAL A 601 -17.29 -2.14 -35.48
C VAL A 601 -17.23 -1.60 -36.90
N ALA A 602 -16.18 -0.88 -37.28
CA ALA A 602 -16.07 -0.30 -38.62
C ALA A 602 -15.90 -1.38 -39.72
N THR A 603 -15.12 -2.43 -39.45
CA THR A 603 -14.83 -3.49 -40.44
C THR A 603 -15.91 -4.57 -40.52
N SER A 604 -16.58 -4.90 -39.40
CA SER A 604 -17.69 -5.86 -39.40
C SER A 604 -19.05 -5.24 -39.73
N GLY A 605 -19.16 -3.91 -39.60
CA GLY A 605 -20.41 -3.16 -39.76
C GLY A 605 -21.44 -3.40 -38.66
N LYS A 606 -21.12 -4.16 -37.59
CA LYS A 606 -22.05 -4.52 -36.53
C LYS A 606 -21.40 -4.51 -35.14
N TYR A 607 -22.15 -4.04 -34.15
CA TYR A 607 -21.80 -4.25 -32.74
C TYR A 607 -22.39 -5.56 -32.24
N ILE A 608 -21.54 -6.44 -31.66
CA ILE A 608 -21.98 -7.69 -31.04
C ILE A 608 -21.69 -7.58 -29.53
N PRO A 609 -22.72 -7.35 -28.69
CA PRO A 609 -22.53 -7.07 -27.27
C PRO A 609 -21.67 -8.12 -26.56
N GLN A 610 -21.92 -9.41 -26.78
CA GLN A 610 -21.19 -10.48 -26.11
C GLN A 610 -19.69 -10.51 -26.47
N ASN A 611 -19.34 -10.20 -27.72
CA ASN A 611 -17.95 -10.24 -28.19
C ASN A 611 -17.20 -8.97 -27.81
N HIS A 612 -17.88 -7.83 -27.77
CA HIS A 612 -17.27 -6.51 -27.60
C HIS A 612 -17.35 -5.99 -26.16
N TYR A 613 -18.16 -6.59 -25.29
CA TYR A 613 -18.32 -6.18 -23.90
C TYR A 613 -17.00 -6.09 -23.15
N ARG A 614 -16.04 -6.98 -23.45
CA ARG A 614 -14.71 -6.92 -22.86
C ARG A 614 -14.03 -5.57 -23.12
N TYR A 615 -14.06 -5.05 -24.35
CA TYR A 615 -13.42 -3.77 -24.67
C TYR A 615 -14.11 -2.61 -23.94
N TYR A 616 -15.44 -2.65 -23.86
CA TYR A 616 -16.22 -1.71 -23.08
C TYR A 616 -15.81 -1.70 -21.60
N GLN A 617 -15.66 -2.88 -20.98
CA GLN A 617 -15.18 -2.98 -19.60
C GLN A 617 -13.76 -2.42 -19.43
N GLU A 618 -12.88 -2.66 -20.39
CA GLU A 618 -11.51 -2.14 -20.34
C GLU A 618 -11.48 -0.61 -20.37
N MET A 619 -12.35 0.02 -21.17
CA MET A 619 -12.47 1.49 -21.23
C MET A 619 -13.00 2.08 -19.91
N VAL A 620 -14.11 1.52 -19.39
CA VAL A 620 -14.70 1.98 -18.12
C VAL A 620 -13.72 1.84 -16.96
N ASN A 621 -12.99 0.72 -16.89
CA ASN A 621 -12.10 0.42 -15.77
C ASN A 621 -10.74 1.13 -15.85
N HIS A 622 -10.36 1.73 -17.00
CA HIS A 622 -9.00 2.25 -17.20
C HIS A 622 -8.94 3.66 -17.79
N GLY A 623 -9.94 4.49 -17.50
CA GLY A 623 -9.82 5.95 -17.62
C GLY A 623 -10.92 6.65 -18.40
N MET A 624 -12.00 5.96 -18.77
CA MET A 624 -13.23 6.60 -19.27
C MET A 624 -14.46 6.08 -18.53
N PRO A 625 -14.58 6.27 -17.20
CA PRO A 625 -15.70 5.76 -16.40
C PRO A 625 -17.05 6.36 -16.80
N GLU A 626 -17.08 7.58 -17.32
CA GLU A 626 -18.27 8.27 -17.84
C GLU A 626 -18.96 7.48 -18.96
N ILE A 627 -18.23 6.61 -19.66
CA ILE A 627 -18.77 5.68 -20.66
C ILE A 627 -19.85 4.76 -20.06
N SER A 628 -19.77 4.49 -18.76
CA SER A 628 -20.75 3.69 -18.03
C SER A 628 -22.14 4.33 -17.93
N LEU A 629 -22.25 5.64 -18.20
CA LEU A 629 -23.50 6.39 -18.14
C LEU A 629 -24.35 6.28 -19.41
N PHE A 630 -23.79 5.77 -20.51
CA PHE A 630 -24.48 5.68 -21.80
C PHE A 630 -24.64 4.24 -22.28
N ASN A 631 -25.57 4.03 -23.21
CA ASN A 631 -25.75 2.74 -23.89
C ASN A 631 -24.46 2.35 -24.65
N GLN A 632 -24.08 1.08 -24.58
CA GLN A 632 -22.94 0.52 -25.31
C GLN A 632 -23.03 0.72 -26.83
N GLU A 633 -24.23 0.65 -27.40
CA GLU A 633 -24.44 0.87 -28.84
C GLU A 633 -24.13 2.30 -29.26
N TYR A 634 -24.41 3.28 -28.39
CA TYR A 634 -24.07 4.68 -28.62
C TYR A 634 -22.56 4.84 -28.77
N TYR A 635 -21.78 4.23 -27.86
CA TYR A 635 -20.32 4.26 -27.95
C TYR A 635 -19.78 3.50 -29.15
N ALA A 636 -20.38 2.38 -29.53
CA ALA A 636 -19.98 1.65 -30.73
C ALA A 636 -20.09 2.53 -31.99
N LYS A 637 -21.15 3.34 -32.09
CA LYS A 637 -21.31 4.31 -33.19
C LYS A 637 -20.22 5.39 -33.16
N GLN A 638 -19.92 5.95 -32.00
CA GLN A 638 -18.84 6.93 -31.85
C GLN A 638 -17.48 6.35 -32.25
N CYS A 639 -17.20 5.09 -31.86
CA CYS A 639 -15.96 4.40 -32.25
C CYS A 639 -15.87 4.23 -33.78
N ALA A 640 -16.98 3.93 -34.45
CA ALA A 640 -17.00 3.81 -35.92
C ALA A 640 -16.74 5.17 -36.62
N GLU A 641 -17.21 6.28 -36.06
CA GLU A 641 -16.88 7.62 -36.57
C GLU A 641 -15.40 7.97 -36.31
N TYR A 642 -14.91 7.70 -35.10
CA TYR A 642 -13.51 7.87 -34.74
C TYR A 642 -12.56 7.09 -35.68
N PHE A 643 -12.93 5.86 -36.03
CA PHE A 643 -12.16 5.06 -36.98
C PHE A 643 -11.92 5.83 -38.29
N ARG A 644 -12.98 6.38 -38.87
CA ARG A 644 -12.94 7.07 -40.18
C ARG A 644 -12.27 8.44 -40.11
N LYS A 645 -12.50 9.19 -39.04
CA LYS A 645 -12.05 10.59 -38.91
C LYS A 645 -10.63 10.71 -38.36
N THR A 646 -10.16 9.72 -37.61
CA THR A 646 -8.95 9.89 -36.79
C THR A 646 -8.03 8.67 -36.78
N LEU A 647 -8.54 7.46 -36.60
CA LEU A 647 -7.66 6.28 -36.41
C LEU A 647 -7.09 5.73 -37.72
N HIS A 648 -7.92 5.59 -38.75
CA HIS A 648 -7.49 5.01 -40.03
C HIS A 648 -6.91 6.10 -40.94
N LYS A 649 -5.58 6.12 -41.01
CA LYS A 649 -4.81 7.04 -41.84
C LYS A 649 -3.84 6.24 -42.72
N PRO A 650 -4.25 5.86 -43.94
CA PRO A 650 -3.38 5.11 -44.82
C PRO A 650 -2.13 5.91 -45.18
N TYR A 651 -1.00 5.22 -45.32
CA TYR A 651 0.17 5.85 -45.93
C TYR A 651 -0.14 6.24 -47.37
N ILE A 652 0.52 7.28 -47.89
CA ILE A 652 0.32 7.76 -49.28
C ILE A 652 0.36 6.61 -50.31
N LYS A 653 1.29 5.67 -50.16
CA LYS A 653 1.44 4.51 -51.05
C LYS A 653 0.21 3.57 -51.06
N TYR A 654 -0.63 3.65 -50.04
CA TYR A 654 -1.81 2.81 -49.80
C TYR A 654 -3.14 3.60 -49.86
N ASN A 655 -3.09 4.90 -50.21
CA ASN A 655 -4.27 5.67 -50.61
C ASN A 655 -4.71 5.19 -52.00
N LYS A 656 -5.61 4.21 -52.05
CA LYS A 656 -6.29 3.77 -53.26
C LYS A 656 -7.80 3.78 -53.04
#